data_AF-A0A369UTY1-F1
#
_entry.id   AF-A0A369UTY1-F1
#
_cell.length_a   1.000
_cell.length_b   1.000
_cell.length_c   1.000
_cell.angle_alpha   90.00
_cell.angle_beta   90.00
_cell.angle_gamma   90.00
#
_symmetry.space_group_name_H-M   'P 1'
#
loop_
_entity.id
_entity.type
_entity.pdbx_description
1 polymer ?
#
loop_
_entity_poly.entity_id
_entity_poly.type
_entity_poly.pdbx_seq_one_letter_code
_entity_poly.pdbx_strand_id
1 'polypeptide(L)'
;MGVGMDSLRHRIKHIATTVLSGGRPKSQPDVLAATIDPEYFRLQLAAAGIDPVVEDLVAFYKGNAAARALSPNPWFDEVFYRSKNPDVSSAIDEGNFLSGFDHFVHHGIREGRCPNLAFNQQMLGQIAWQEIGDPAQFDPDFYLLDYELVRQFLKSMPIVTPREFFNLYGRRMGHMPSVSKRGEGEGHASAVLQPWFHNINQELIFSEFDADHYRETYKHELGDMSPSTHYLHIGRKTGNSPNAGFDEMFYRTFYTDIGRAVASGKLSSGFEHYVLAGRKEGRIPKFELTRCLEQILPGLTQPVALANFLELERRLKPHRHRLVEEQPRTVWFFVPRLNPDLFFGGYSTLVHLAEAFLCRGIPIGFFLFEDTADSFNFFCYRSPNSELTRRKNEIALFSAFSEAPFLLGPDDVLIAYSAWQALAAGFYAKNLRSKKFVFLVQEYEAVFHGHDSAHFLVDMAYKKPHIALFNSVFLEKFFRQQGLGVFEKDKQSTDYITFEHVLTPVSPPSSLVLQARKTRRVIVYARPETHAQRNLTEICLIALREAIAKNIFGRDFEFIGVGALSGPHHVDLGWGRTLEICPKVDRDSYVELLQGADIGLSLMYAPHPSLIPYELANAGAIVVTNTFSNRSKLDIQARSPRLIPVDLSVDDIVAGLQEAVSKIGDIDLRTNPAYAVASPVSWQKVFDDLFIDELCKQLDNGMSEEGASDFVNELRA
;
A
#
# COMPACT_ATOMS: atom_id res chain seq x y z
N MET A 1 56.10 35.77 -16.30
CA MET A 1 55.01 35.92 -17.28
C MET A 1 53.70 35.64 -16.57
N GLY A 2 53.12 36.67 -15.96
CA GLY A 2 51.83 36.60 -15.30
C GLY A 2 50.74 36.99 -16.29
N VAL A 3 50.12 36.00 -16.94
CA VAL A 3 48.83 36.12 -17.64
C VAL A 3 48.27 34.70 -17.75
N GLY A 4 47.43 34.25 -16.79
CA GLY A 4 46.87 32.89 -16.87
C GLY A 4 45.86 32.55 -15.78
N MET A 5 46.23 32.66 -14.51
CA MET A 5 45.34 32.34 -13.37
C MET A 5 44.31 33.44 -13.06
N ASP A 6 44.61 34.70 -13.39
CA ASP A 6 43.60 35.76 -13.33
C ASP A 6 42.51 35.55 -14.38
N SER A 7 42.77 34.90 -15.52
CA SER A 7 41.74 34.65 -16.53
C SER A 7 40.74 33.56 -16.12
N LEU A 8 41.18 32.55 -15.36
CA LEU A 8 40.30 31.49 -14.84
C LEU A 8 39.57 31.94 -13.58
N ARG A 9 40.23 32.70 -12.68
CA ARG A 9 39.55 33.34 -11.55
C ARG A 9 38.56 34.41 -12.00
N HIS A 10 38.83 35.14 -13.08
CA HIS A 10 37.89 36.08 -13.65
C HIS A 10 36.74 35.37 -14.39
N ARG A 11 36.97 34.19 -15.00
CA ARG A 11 35.92 33.32 -15.58
C ARG A 11 35.07 32.60 -14.52
N ILE A 12 35.65 32.16 -13.41
CA ILE A 12 34.93 31.52 -12.28
C ILE A 12 34.21 32.57 -11.44
N LYS A 13 34.81 33.75 -11.20
CA LYS A 13 34.05 34.91 -10.72
C LYS A 13 32.94 35.27 -11.69
N HIS A 14 33.13 35.16 -13.00
CA HIS A 14 32.03 35.46 -13.94
C HIS A 14 30.88 34.46 -13.82
N ILE A 15 31.15 33.16 -13.68
CA ILE A 15 30.11 32.13 -13.49
C ILE A 15 29.45 32.26 -12.10
N ALA A 16 30.22 32.51 -11.04
CA ALA A 16 29.69 32.77 -9.70
C ALA A 16 28.93 34.09 -9.61
N THR A 17 29.32 35.11 -10.38
CA THR A 17 28.57 36.37 -10.48
C THR A 17 27.30 36.16 -11.30
N THR A 18 27.28 35.34 -12.35
CA THR A 18 26.04 35.00 -13.06
C THR A 18 25.03 34.23 -12.17
N VAL A 19 25.51 33.47 -11.18
CA VAL A 19 24.65 32.76 -10.21
C VAL A 19 24.30 33.62 -8.97
N LEU A 20 25.17 34.55 -8.55
CA LEU A 20 25.01 35.36 -7.33
C LEU A 20 24.60 36.82 -7.55
N SER A 21 24.71 37.38 -8.77
CA SER A 21 24.31 38.75 -9.11
C SER A 21 22.90 38.86 -9.68
N GLY A 22 22.09 37.79 -9.57
CA GLY A 22 20.66 37.85 -9.78
C GLY A 22 19.98 38.61 -8.64
N GLY A 23 20.25 39.91 -8.51
CA GLY A 23 19.33 40.81 -7.83
C GLY A 23 17.95 40.61 -8.46
N ARG A 24 16.91 40.47 -7.62
CA ARG A 24 15.52 40.18 -8.05
C ARG A 24 15.19 40.89 -9.37
N PRO A 25 14.95 40.15 -10.46
CA PRO A 25 14.36 40.73 -11.65
C PRO A 25 13.00 41.30 -11.24
N LYS A 26 12.72 42.56 -11.63
CA LYS A 26 11.46 43.26 -11.33
C LYS A 26 10.24 42.67 -12.06
N SER A 27 10.41 41.57 -12.79
CA SER A 27 9.38 40.67 -13.29
C SER A 27 9.91 39.24 -13.12
N GLN A 28 9.18 38.40 -12.38
CA GLN A 28 9.61 37.02 -12.11
C GLN A 28 9.86 36.30 -13.45
N PRO A 29 11.07 35.79 -13.74
CA PRO A 29 11.26 34.93 -14.90
C PRO A 29 10.35 33.70 -14.76
N ASP A 30 9.76 33.28 -15.87
CA ASP A 30 8.89 32.11 -15.94
C ASP A 30 9.63 30.89 -15.38
N VAL A 31 9.23 30.41 -14.20
CA VAL A 31 9.92 29.35 -13.46
C VAL A 31 9.99 28.07 -14.28
N LEU A 32 8.97 27.82 -15.10
CA LEU A 32 8.95 26.73 -16.06
C LEU A 32 10.04 26.88 -17.13
N ALA A 33 10.25 28.09 -17.67
CA ALA A 33 11.30 28.33 -18.65
C ALA A 33 12.72 28.09 -18.10
N ALA A 34 12.91 28.26 -16.79
CA ALA A 34 14.20 28.01 -16.13
C ALA A 34 14.43 26.54 -15.74
N THR A 35 13.40 25.69 -15.77
CA THR A 35 13.44 24.32 -15.22
C THR A 35 13.10 23.24 -16.24
N ILE A 36 12.50 23.57 -17.38
CA ILE A 36 12.34 22.64 -18.50
C ILE A 36 13.70 22.46 -19.19
N ASP A 37 14.17 21.21 -19.31
CA ASP A 37 15.38 20.86 -20.04
C ASP A 37 15.03 20.64 -21.53
N PRO A 38 15.47 21.52 -22.46
CA PRO A 38 15.03 21.45 -23.85
C PRO A 38 15.51 20.22 -24.61
N GLU A 39 16.64 19.62 -24.24
CA GLU A 39 17.14 18.41 -24.90
C GLU A 39 16.40 17.19 -24.36
N TYR A 40 16.28 17.09 -23.04
CA TYR A 40 15.57 16.00 -22.39
C TYR A 40 14.09 15.97 -22.75
N PHE A 41 13.41 17.13 -22.70
CA PHE A 41 11.97 17.19 -22.93
C PHE A 41 11.61 16.86 -24.37
N ARG A 42 12.43 17.24 -25.36
CA ARG A 42 12.24 16.81 -26.75
C ARG A 42 12.35 15.29 -26.92
N LEU A 43 13.24 14.64 -26.18
CA LEU A 43 13.32 13.17 -26.18
C LEU A 43 12.04 12.55 -25.58
N GLN A 44 11.49 13.13 -24.52
CA GLN A 44 10.22 12.68 -23.93
C GLN A 44 9.04 12.86 -24.88
N LEU A 45 8.96 14.01 -25.56
CA LEU A 45 7.94 14.27 -26.60
C LEU A 45 8.04 13.23 -27.73
N ALA A 46 9.26 13.00 -28.25
CA ALA A 46 9.49 12.02 -29.31
C ALA A 46 9.12 10.59 -28.86
N ALA A 47 9.47 10.20 -27.64
CA ALA A 47 9.11 8.90 -27.07
C ALA A 47 7.60 8.73 -26.89
N ALA A 48 6.87 9.83 -26.64
CA ALA A 48 5.42 9.87 -26.54
C ALA A 48 4.71 10.01 -27.90
N GLY A 49 5.45 10.01 -29.02
CA GLY A 49 4.89 10.17 -30.36
C GLY A 49 4.41 11.60 -30.68
N ILE A 50 4.85 12.59 -29.90
CA ILE A 50 4.58 14.01 -30.09
C ILE A 50 5.75 14.62 -30.88
N ASP A 51 5.48 15.50 -31.85
CA ASP A 51 6.52 16.16 -32.64
C ASP A 51 7.51 16.91 -31.72
N PRO A 52 8.80 16.54 -31.69
CA PRO A 52 9.79 17.19 -30.83
C PRO A 52 10.29 18.53 -31.38
N VAL A 53 9.96 18.90 -32.63
CA VAL A 53 10.42 20.14 -33.29
C VAL A 53 9.50 21.30 -32.93
N VAL A 54 9.33 21.53 -31.64
CA VAL A 54 8.58 22.67 -31.10
C VAL A 54 9.54 23.84 -30.87
N GLU A 55 9.20 25.02 -31.40
CA GLU A 55 9.99 26.24 -31.26
C GLU A 55 9.97 26.76 -29.80
N ASP A 56 8.79 26.92 -29.21
CA ASP A 56 8.61 27.36 -27.82
C ASP A 56 8.08 26.20 -26.95
N LEU A 57 9.00 25.49 -26.30
CA LEU A 57 8.67 24.35 -25.44
C LEU A 57 7.86 24.75 -24.21
N VAL A 58 7.99 25.98 -23.71
CA VAL A 58 7.30 26.43 -22.49
C VAL A 58 5.86 26.78 -22.82
N ALA A 59 5.63 27.53 -23.88
CA ALA A 59 4.28 27.82 -24.38
C ALA A 59 3.56 26.52 -24.77
N PHE A 60 4.27 25.59 -25.41
CA PHE A 60 3.73 24.28 -25.76
C PHE A 60 3.39 23.44 -24.54
N TYR A 61 4.27 23.38 -23.54
CA TYR A 61 3.99 22.72 -22.27
C TYR A 61 2.72 23.27 -21.61
N LYS A 62 2.59 24.60 -21.52
CA LYS A 62 1.40 25.26 -20.94
C LYS A 62 0.12 24.95 -21.72
N GLY A 63 0.20 24.93 -23.05
CA GLY A 63 -0.95 24.73 -23.94
C GLY A 63 -1.39 23.29 -24.13
N ASN A 64 -0.51 22.30 -23.92
CA ASN A 64 -0.75 20.91 -24.33
C ASN A 64 -0.87 19.97 -23.13
N ALA A 65 -2.03 19.33 -22.96
CA ALA A 65 -2.29 18.42 -21.85
C ALA A 65 -1.44 17.13 -21.90
N ALA A 66 -1.13 16.61 -23.09
CA ALA A 66 -0.27 15.43 -23.24
C ALA A 66 1.18 15.75 -22.88
N ALA A 67 1.65 16.97 -23.22
CA ALA A 67 2.97 17.45 -22.82
C ALA A 67 3.12 17.60 -21.29
N ARG A 68 2.03 18.00 -20.61
CA ARG A 68 1.97 18.13 -19.14
C ARG A 68 1.97 16.82 -18.38
N ALA A 69 1.69 15.70 -19.05
CA ALA A 69 1.74 14.37 -18.46
C ALA A 69 3.16 13.76 -18.50
N LEU A 70 4.11 14.43 -19.15
CA LEU A 70 5.50 14.00 -19.29
C LEU A 70 6.41 14.75 -18.32
N SER A 71 7.56 14.15 -18.04
CA SER A 71 8.59 14.74 -17.19
C SER A 71 9.45 15.72 -18.01
N PRO A 72 9.50 17.02 -17.67
CA PRO A 72 10.17 18.00 -18.50
C PRO A 72 11.67 18.17 -18.22
N ASN A 73 12.19 17.46 -17.21
CA ASN A 73 13.62 17.38 -16.93
C ASN A 73 13.94 16.03 -16.23
N PRO A 74 15.22 15.60 -16.17
CA PRO A 74 15.58 14.28 -15.64
C PRO A 74 15.48 14.17 -14.11
N TRP A 75 15.20 15.25 -13.38
CA TRP A 75 15.17 15.29 -11.92
C TRP A 75 13.77 15.32 -11.34
N PHE A 76 12.75 15.28 -12.18
CA PHE A 76 11.35 15.26 -11.79
C PHE A 76 10.62 14.14 -12.53
N ASP A 77 9.71 13.46 -11.84
CA ASP A 77 8.87 12.41 -12.41
C ASP A 77 7.41 12.77 -12.18
N GLU A 78 6.72 13.17 -13.25
CA GLU A 78 5.32 13.63 -13.22
C GLU A 78 4.36 12.55 -12.69
N VAL A 79 4.55 11.31 -13.13
CA VAL A 79 3.70 10.18 -12.74
C VAL A 79 3.91 9.85 -11.26
N PHE A 80 5.17 9.75 -10.84
CA PHE A 80 5.51 9.54 -9.43
C PHE A 80 4.96 10.67 -8.56
N TYR A 81 5.21 11.92 -8.94
CA TYR A 81 4.89 13.09 -8.12
C TYR A 81 3.40 13.21 -7.86
N ARG A 82 2.56 13.00 -8.89
CA ARG A 82 1.09 12.96 -8.72
C ARG A 82 0.63 11.78 -7.88
N SER A 83 1.21 10.59 -8.09
CA SER A 83 0.87 9.39 -7.30
C SER A 83 1.17 9.55 -5.80
N LYS A 84 2.21 10.32 -5.45
CA LYS A 84 2.62 10.56 -4.06
C LYS A 84 1.94 11.74 -3.40
N ASN A 85 1.33 12.63 -4.17
CA ASN A 85 0.69 13.86 -3.67
C ASN A 85 -0.75 13.94 -4.17
N PRO A 86 -1.70 13.16 -3.59
CA PRO A 86 -3.09 13.14 -4.04
C PRO A 86 -3.77 14.52 -3.99
N ASP A 87 -3.40 15.35 -3.02
CA ASP A 87 -3.86 16.74 -2.88
C ASP A 87 -3.47 17.61 -4.09
N VAL A 88 -2.28 17.40 -4.64
CA VAL A 88 -1.82 18.07 -5.87
C VAL A 88 -2.56 17.54 -7.09
N SER A 89 -2.83 16.22 -7.14
CA SER A 89 -3.63 15.65 -8.23
C SER A 89 -5.02 16.26 -8.27
N SER A 90 -5.71 16.36 -7.12
CA SER A 90 -7.01 17.02 -7.04
C SER A 90 -6.95 18.49 -7.47
N ALA A 91 -5.90 19.22 -7.04
CA ALA A 91 -5.73 20.62 -7.43
C ALA A 91 -5.47 20.81 -8.94
N ILE A 92 -4.85 19.84 -9.61
CA ILE A 92 -4.70 19.84 -11.08
C ILE A 92 -6.05 19.57 -11.75
N ASP A 93 -6.82 18.61 -11.25
CA ASP A 93 -8.15 18.26 -11.79
C ASP A 93 -9.15 19.41 -11.64
N GLU A 94 -9.01 20.22 -10.58
CA GLU A 94 -9.75 21.46 -10.34
C GLU A 94 -9.23 22.65 -11.17
N GLY A 95 -8.11 22.49 -11.90
CA GLY A 95 -7.51 23.52 -12.74
C GLY A 95 -6.68 24.57 -11.99
N ASN A 96 -6.34 24.34 -10.72
CA ASN A 96 -5.52 25.25 -9.91
C ASN A 96 -4.04 25.18 -10.29
N PHE A 97 -3.58 24.07 -10.85
CA PHE A 97 -2.22 23.88 -11.38
C PHE A 97 -2.25 23.23 -12.75
N LEU A 98 -1.24 23.53 -13.57
CA LEU A 98 -1.14 22.97 -14.91
C LEU A 98 -0.75 21.49 -14.90
N SER A 99 0.06 21.07 -13.94
CA SER A 99 0.67 19.72 -13.83
C SER A 99 1.28 19.51 -12.45
N GLY A 100 1.72 18.29 -12.14
CA GLY A 100 2.50 18.00 -10.95
C GLY A 100 3.82 18.78 -10.94
N PHE A 101 4.48 18.91 -12.09
CA PHE A 101 5.69 19.69 -12.26
C PHE A 101 5.48 21.18 -11.99
N ASP A 102 4.39 21.74 -12.52
CA ASP A 102 4.01 23.15 -12.30
C ASP A 102 3.80 23.42 -10.79
N HIS A 103 3.05 22.56 -10.11
CA HIS A 103 2.95 22.62 -8.66
C HIS A 103 4.33 22.49 -7.98
N PHE A 104 5.16 21.53 -8.41
CA PHE A 104 6.43 21.26 -7.77
C PHE A 104 7.39 22.46 -7.84
N VAL A 105 7.57 23.07 -9.01
CA VAL A 105 8.51 24.19 -9.17
C VAL A 105 8.02 25.49 -8.52
N HIS A 106 6.70 25.68 -8.42
CA HIS A 106 6.10 26.84 -7.77
C HIS A 106 5.99 26.69 -6.24
N HIS A 107 5.62 25.49 -5.76
CA HIS A 107 5.27 25.24 -4.35
C HIS A 107 5.98 24.02 -3.78
N GLY A 108 5.84 22.87 -4.44
CA GLY A 108 6.20 21.57 -3.88
C GLY A 108 7.66 21.41 -3.47
N ILE A 109 8.60 22.04 -4.18
CA ILE A 109 10.01 22.02 -3.81
C ILE A 109 10.26 22.73 -2.46
N ARG A 110 9.56 23.84 -2.20
CA ARG A 110 9.67 24.61 -0.94
C ARG A 110 8.94 23.95 0.23
N GLU A 111 7.94 23.13 -0.08
CA GLU A 111 7.28 22.24 0.87
C GLU A 111 8.11 20.99 1.19
N GLY A 112 9.25 20.80 0.50
CA GLY A 112 10.11 19.63 0.68
C GLY A 112 9.52 18.34 0.15
N ARG A 113 8.59 18.41 -0.82
CA ARG A 113 8.01 17.23 -1.48
C ARG A 113 9.06 16.56 -2.38
N CYS A 114 8.98 15.25 -2.51
CA CYS A 114 9.97 14.46 -3.24
C CYS A 114 9.68 14.50 -4.75
N PRO A 115 10.63 14.89 -5.61
CA PRO A 115 10.37 15.08 -7.04
C PRO A 115 10.31 13.80 -7.86
N ASN A 116 10.92 12.71 -7.39
CA ASN A 116 10.97 11.42 -8.08
C ASN A 116 11.24 10.26 -7.10
N LEU A 117 11.04 9.02 -7.57
CA LEU A 117 11.21 7.81 -6.76
C LEU A 117 12.64 7.62 -6.25
N ALA A 118 13.65 7.90 -7.07
CA ALA A 118 15.05 7.74 -6.69
C ALA A 118 15.44 8.69 -5.54
N PHE A 119 15.00 9.95 -5.62
CA PHE A 119 15.11 10.93 -4.53
C PHE A 119 14.42 10.46 -3.25
N ASN A 120 13.21 9.91 -3.39
CA ASN A 120 12.44 9.41 -2.27
C ASN A 120 13.12 8.21 -1.58
N GLN A 121 13.70 7.28 -2.35
CA GLN A 121 14.45 6.15 -1.81
C GLN A 121 15.71 6.59 -1.05
N GLN A 122 16.42 7.61 -1.54
CA GLN A 122 17.58 8.18 -0.84
C GLN A 122 17.21 8.86 0.48
N MET A 123 16.04 9.51 0.56
CA MET A 123 15.55 10.12 1.80
C MET A 123 15.02 9.12 2.84
N LEU A 124 14.51 7.96 2.40
CA LEU A 124 13.99 6.92 3.30
C LEU A 124 15.09 6.08 3.98
N GLY A 125 16.32 6.14 3.47
CA GLY A 125 17.43 5.28 3.89
C GLY A 125 18.27 5.77 5.08
N GLN A 126 18.14 7.03 5.52
CA GLN A 126 19.01 7.59 6.57
C GLN A 126 18.27 8.63 7.42
N ILE A 127 17.87 8.28 8.65
CA ILE A 127 17.40 9.24 9.65
C ILE A 127 18.55 9.60 10.58
N ALA A 128 19.16 10.78 10.37
CA ALA A 128 20.01 11.41 11.37
C ALA A 128 19.36 12.75 11.77
N TRP A 129 18.71 12.77 12.94
CA TRP A 129 18.25 14.01 13.56
C TRP A 129 19.43 14.72 14.21
N GLN A 130 20.03 15.69 13.51
CA GLN A 130 20.81 16.74 14.17
C GLN A 130 20.24 18.10 13.77
N GLU A 131 19.88 18.90 14.77
CA GLU A 131 19.57 20.31 14.58
C GLU A 131 20.85 21.08 14.25
N ILE A 132 20.83 21.83 13.16
CA ILE A 132 21.86 22.82 12.85
C ILE A 132 21.29 24.17 13.27
N GLY A 133 21.68 24.62 14.46
CA GLY A 133 21.23 25.89 15.03
C GLY A 133 21.94 27.13 14.45
N ASP A 134 23.06 26.98 13.72
CA ASP A 134 23.92 28.11 13.33
C ASP A 134 24.09 28.27 11.79
N PRO A 135 23.65 29.40 11.22
CA PRO A 135 23.91 29.79 9.83
C PRO A 135 25.37 29.84 9.38
N ALA A 136 26.34 29.99 10.29
CA ALA A 136 27.77 30.05 9.97
C ALA A 136 28.40 28.68 9.64
N GLN A 137 27.65 27.58 9.79
CA GLN A 137 28.12 26.20 9.61
C GLN A 137 27.73 25.60 8.25
N PHE A 138 27.34 26.39 7.25
CA PHE A 138 27.03 25.89 5.91
C PHE A 138 27.94 26.52 4.86
N ASP A 139 28.84 25.73 4.28
CA ASP A 139 29.72 26.16 3.19
C ASP A 139 29.14 25.68 1.85
N PRO A 140 28.53 26.57 1.03
CA PRO A 140 27.89 26.19 -0.22
C PRO A 140 28.90 25.69 -1.27
N ASP A 141 30.13 26.18 -1.27
CA ASP A 141 31.14 25.75 -2.25
C ASP A 141 31.61 24.33 -1.93
N PHE A 142 31.84 24.04 -0.65
CA PHE A 142 32.15 22.70 -0.17
C PHE A 142 30.97 21.73 -0.33
N TYR A 143 29.77 22.17 0.02
CA TYR A 143 28.56 21.37 -0.11
C TYR A 143 28.28 20.99 -1.57
N LEU A 144 28.50 21.94 -2.48
CA LEU A 144 28.46 21.65 -3.90
C LEU A 144 29.62 20.76 -4.33
N LEU A 145 30.81 20.84 -3.74
CA LEU A 145 31.97 19.98 -4.06
C LEU A 145 31.75 18.50 -3.67
N ASP A 146 31.16 18.25 -2.49
CA ASP A 146 31.01 16.90 -1.92
C ASP A 146 29.81 16.14 -2.49
N TYR A 147 28.74 16.86 -2.85
CA TYR A 147 27.50 16.25 -3.29
C TYR A 147 27.21 16.54 -4.76
N GLU A 148 27.79 15.74 -5.67
CA GLU A 148 27.57 15.84 -7.12
C GLU A 148 26.08 15.82 -7.51
N LEU A 149 25.27 14.99 -6.84
CA LEU A 149 23.83 14.93 -7.06
C LEU A 149 23.17 16.30 -6.83
N VAL A 150 23.62 17.06 -5.81
CA VAL A 150 23.13 18.40 -5.53
C VAL A 150 23.51 19.35 -6.67
N ARG A 151 24.75 19.28 -7.17
CA ARG A 151 25.18 20.11 -8.32
C ARG A 151 24.30 19.88 -9.52
N GLN A 152 24.07 18.61 -9.87
CA GLN A 152 23.28 18.26 -11.04
C GLN A 152 21.80 18.62 -10.87
N PHE A 153 21.25 18.39 -9.68
CA PHE A 153 19.88 18.80 -9.35
C PHE A 153 19.72 20.32 -9.48
N LEU A 154 20.60 21.11 -8.87
CA LEU A 154 20.53 22.58 -8.91
C LEU A 154 20.79 23.15 -10.30
N LYS A 155 21.52 22.43 -11.16
CA LYS A 155 21.67 22.78 -12.57
C LYS A 155 20.34 22.68 -13.32
N SER A 156 19.52 21.67 -13.04
CA SER A 156 18.19 21.49 -13.64
C SER A 156 17.07 22.23 -12.89
N MET A 157 17.31 22.60 -11.62
CA MET A 157 16.38 23.30 -10.75
C MET A 157 17.04 24.54 -10.13
N PRO A 158 17.38 25.58 -10.93
CA PRO A 158 18.05 26.79 -10.45
C PRO A 158 17.11 27.74 -9.69
N ILE A 159 16.14 27.18 -8.95
CA ILE A 159 15.04 27.85 -8.26
C ILE A 159 15.12 27.69 -6.73
N VAL A 160 16.10 26.91 -6.27
CA VAL A 160 16.49 26.73 -4.88
C VAL A 160 18.01 26.88 -4.76
N THR A 161 18.47 27.41 -3.64
CA THR A 161 19.90 27.55 -3.33
C THR A 161 20.47 26.25 -2.75
N PRO A 162 21.80 26.05 -2.74
CA PRO A 162 22.42 24.87 -2.12
C PRO A 162 22.01 24.68 -0.65
N ARG A 163 21.86 25.78 0.09
CA ARG A 163 21.41 25.77 1.49
C ARG A 163 19.95 25.37 1.64
N GLU A 164 19.08 25.87 0.75
CA GLU A 164 17.68 25.47 0.74
C GLU A 164 17.55 23.98 0.38
N PHE A 165 18.28 23.51 -0.64
CA PHE A 165 18.33 22.08 -0.97
C PHE A 165 18.79 21.25 0.24
N PHE A 166 19.83 21.69 0.94
CA PHE A 166 20.30 21.01 2.14
C PHE A 166 19.22 20.91 3.22
N ASN A 167 18.54 22.03 3.50
CA ASN A 167 17.48 22.06 4.51
C ASN A 167 16.27 21.20 4.11
N LEU A 168 15.89 21.24 2.84
CA LEU A 168 14.72 20.54 2.31
C LEU A 168 15.01 19.04 2.17
N TYR A 169 16.12 18.67 1.55
CA TYR A 169 16.42 17.28 1.18
C TYR A 169 17.69 16.76 1.82
N GLY A 170 18.78 17.53 1.78
CA GLY A 170 20.10 17.08 2.22
C GLY A 170 20.13 16.50 3.63
N ARG A 171 19.45 17.12 4.60
CA ARG A 171 19.34 16.59 5.98
C ARG A 171 18.71 15.19 6.05
N ARG A 172 17.66 14.97 5.25
CA ARG A 172 16.96 13.68 5.14
C ARG A 172 17.75 12.66 4.32
N MET A 173 18.70 13.12 3.51
CA MET A 173 19.66 12.31 2.77
C MET A 173 20.96 12.07 3.56
N GLY A 174 21.05 12.54 4.81
CA GLY A 174 22.24 12.39 5.65
C GLY A 174 23.42 13.27 5.24
N HIS A 175 23.20 14.34 4.48
CA HIS A 175 24.27 15.26 4.09
C HIS A 175 24.79 16.05 5.30
N MET A 176 26.05 16.47 5.26
CA MET A 176 26.69 17.29 6.30
C MET A 176 26.86 18.75 5.85
N PRO A 177 26.65 19.74 6.74
CA PRO A 177 26.61 21.16 6.39
C PRO A 177 27.99 21.85 6.27
N SER A 178 29.03 21.48 7.05
CA SER A 178 30.42 21.94 6.85
C SER A 178 31.46 21.27 7.77
N VAL A 179 32.73 21.24 7.34
CA VAL A 179 33.90 21.33 8.25
C VAL A 179 34.92 22.29 7.64
N SER A 180 35.24 23.38 8.35
CA SER A 180 36.45 24.16 8.10
C SER A 180 37.52 23.78 9.12
N LYS A 181 38.71 23.39 8.64
CA LYS A 181 39.99 23.79 9.25
C LYS A 181 40.99 24.00 8.12
N ARG A 182 41.31 25.27 7.84
CA ARG A 182 42.53 25.64 7.12
C ARG A 182 43.72 25.43 8.05
N GLY A 183 44.73 24.75 7.53
CA GLY A 183 46.09 24.69 8.05
C GLY A 183 47.03 24.21 6.94
N GLU A 184 47.36 25.12 6.03
CA GLU A 184 48.59 25.25 5.24
C GLU A 184 49.06 24.11 4.31
N GLY A 185 49.27 24.45 3.03
CA GLY A 185 50.04 23.65 2.08
C GLY A 185 49.50 23.73 0.65
N GLU A 186 50.11 24.55 -0.19
CA GLU A 186 49.67 24.91 -1.54
C GLU A 186 49.95 23.84 -2.62
N GLY A 187 49.03 23.75 -3.60
CA GLY A 187 49.31 23.48 -5.02
C GLY A 187 48.94 22.08 -5.55
N HIS A 188 48.41 21.87 -6.75
CA HIS A 188 48.09 22.69 -7.92
C HIS A 188 46.98 21.98 -8.74
N ALA A 189 46.22 22.75 -9.52
CA ALA A 189 45.18 22.26 -10.43
C ALA A 189 45.73 21.92 -11.85
N SER A 190 45.15 20.86 -12.44
CA SER A 190 44.80 20.56 -13.85
C SER A 190 45.30 21.53 -14.96
N ALA A 191 45.75 21.14 -16.16
CA ALA A 191 45.41 20.00 -17.01
C ALA A 191 46.43 19.83 -18.18
N VAL A 192 46.44 18.66 -18.82
CA VAL A 192 46.46 18.38 -20.29
C VAL A 192 47.33 17.15 -20.66
N LEU A 193 46.64 16.13 -21.22
CA LEU A 193 47.08 14.99 -22.06
C LEU A 193 47.74 13.74 -21.40
N GLN A 194 46.91 12.72 -21.16
CA GLN A 194 47.10 11.25 -21.29
C GLN A 194 48.54 10.71 -21.12
N PRO A 195 48.88 10.03 -19.99
CA PRO A 195 48.53 8.60 -19.78
C PRO A 195 48.25 8.18 -18.30
N TRP A 196 47.28 8.82 -17.61
CA TRP A 196 47.19 8.94 -16.14
C TRP A 196 46.28 7.95 -15.35
N PHE A 197 45.82 6.83 -15.92
CA PHE A 197 44.77 6.01 -15.25
C PHE A 197 45.21 5.18 -14.01
N HIS A 198 46.49 5.13 -13.62
CA HIS A 198 46.95 4.35 -12.44
C HIS A 198 47.25 5.17 -11.17
N ASN A 199 47.43 6.50 -11.25
CA ASN A 199 47.89 7.31 -10.10
C ASN A 199 46.74 7.94 -9.28
N ILE A 200 45.62 8.32 -9.90
CA ILE A 200 44.50 8.99 -9.21
C ILE A 200 43.83 8.09 -8.16
N ASN A 201 43.71 6.79 -8.46
CA ASN A 201 43.14 5.82 -7.51
C ASN A 201 44.02 5.66 -6.27
N GLN A 202 45.35 5.74 -6.41
CA GLN A 202 46.26 5.64 -5.26
C GLN A 202 46.18 6.88 -4.38
N GLU A 203 46.06 8.09 -4.95
CA GLU A 203 45.88 9.33 -4.19
C GLU A 203 44.60 9.29 -3.34
N LEU A 204 43.48 8.81 -3.90
CA LEU A 204 42.21 8.63 -3.18
C LEU A 204 42.28 7.56 -2.08
N ILE A 205 42.96 6.44 -2.34
CA ILE A 205 43.18 5.39 -1.34
C ILE A 205 44.03 5.94 -0.18
N PHE A 206 45.05 6.75 -0.48
CA PHE A 206 45.93 7.31 0.53
C PHE A 206 45.35 8.48 1.31
N SER A 207 44.43 9.26 0.73
CA SER A 207 43.70 10.28 1.49
C SER A 207 42.85 9.68 2.62
N GLU A 208 42.51 8.39 2.51
CA GLU A 208 41.69 7.65 3.47
C GLU A 208 42.52 6.66 4.32
N PHE A 209 43.85 6.63 4.13
CA PHE A 209 44.77 5.76 4.88
C PHE A 209 45.22 6.43 6.19
N ASP A 210 45.10 5.72 7.31
CA ASP A 210 45.50 6.23 8.63
C ASP A 210 46.86 5.63 9.03
N ALA A 211 47.93 6.39 8.81
CA ALA A 211 49.29 5.94 9.05
C ALA A 211 49.60 5.67 10.53
N ASP A 212 48.96 6.40 11.45
CA ASP A 212 49.19 6.25 12.89
C ASP A 212 48.47 5.00 13.41
N HIS A 213 47.20 4.81 13.02
CA HIS A 213 46.46 3.58 13.29
C HIS A 213 47.18 2.36 12.72
N TYR A 214 47.61 2.43 11.45
CA TYR A 214 48.28 1.33 10.78
C TYR A 214 49.62 0.99 11.45
N ARG A 215 50.38 2.01 11.89
CA ARG A 215 51.64 1.82 12.61
C ARG A 215 51.43 1.13 13.94
N GLU A 216 50.42 1.54 14.70
CA GLU A 216 50.13 0.95 16.00
C GLU A 216 49.64 -0.51 15.85
N THR A 217 48.73 -0.75 14.89
CA THR A 217 48.10 -2.06 14.67
C THR A 217 49.08 -3.10 14.11
N TYR A 218 49.96 -2.71 13.18
CA TYR A 218 50.86 -3.63 12.46
C TYR A 218 52.35 -3.39 12.77
N LYS A 219 52.66 -2.81 13.94
CA LYS A 219 54.02 -2.40 14.34
C LYS A 219 55.08 -3.49 14.14
N HIS A 220 54.73 -4.74 14.43
CA HIS A 220 55.64 -5.88 14.34
C HIS A 220 55.87 -6.38 12.90
N GLU A 221 55.03 -5.96 11.95
CA GLU A 221 55.11 -6.35 10.53
C GLU A 221 55.85 -5.30 9.67
N LEU A 222 55.94 -4.05 10.14
CA LEU A 222 56.48 -2.92 9.36
C LEU A 222 57.99 -3.01 9.03
N GLY A 223 58.81 -3.55 9.94
CA GLY A 223 60.26 -3.46 9.84
C GLY A 223 60.74 -2.00 9.72
N ASP A 224 61.59 -1.70 8.74
CA ASP A 224 62.07 -0.34 8.43
C ASP A 224 61.17 0.44 7.46
N MET A 225 60.05 -0.16 7.00
CA MET A 225 59.17 0.47 6.02
C MET A 225 58.26 1.52 6.67
N SER A 226 57.92 2.59 5.92
CA SER A 226 56.83 3.46 6.34
C SER A 226 55.48 2.72 6.26
N PRO A 227 54.49 3.05 7.11
CA PRO A 227 53.17 2.42 7.09
C PRO A 227 52.50 2.39 5.71
N SER A 228 52.56 3.49 4.96
CA SER A 228 52.02 3.60 3.59
C SER A 228 52.74 2.69 2.60
N THR A 229 54.07 2.61 2.68
CA THR A 229 54.88 1.74 1.81
C THR A 229 54.61 0.27 2.12
N HIS A 230 54.49 -0.08 3.40
CA HIS A 230 54.14 -1.42 3.83
C HIS A 230 52.74 -1.82 3.34
N TYR A 231 51.73 -0.94 3.51
CA TYR A 231 50.37 -1.22 3.06
C TYR A 231 50.28 -1.49 1.54
N LEU A 232 50.93 -0.66 0.71
CA LEU A 232 50.92 -0.85 -0.75
C LEU A 232 51.55 -2.17 -1.22
N HIS A 233 52.62 -2.60 -0.60
CA HIS A 233 53.41 -3.72 -1.12
C HIS A 233 53.03 -5.04 -0.45
N ILE A 234 52.62 -4.99 0.82
CA ILE A 234 52.41 -6.14 1.69
C ILE A 234 50.97 -6.12 2.24
N GLY A 235 50.63 -5.11 3.03
CA GLY A 235 49.41 -5.05 3.84
C GLY A 235 48.10 -5.28 3.09
N ARG A 236 47.92 -4.62 1.94
CA ARG A 236 46.68 -4.76 1.15
C ARG A 236 46.48 -6.18 0.59
N LYS A 237 47.57 -6.94 0.39
CA LYS A 237 47.52 -8.33 -0.09
C LYS A 237 47.26 -9.31 1.05
N THR A 238 47.80 -9.03 2.23
CA THR A 238 47.67 -9.86 3.44
C THR A 238 46.36 -9.64 4.19
N GLY A 239 45.52 -8.70 3.73
CA GLY A 239 44.23 -8.43 4.35
C GLY A 239 44.29 -7.42 5.50
N ASN A 240 45.36 -6.61 5.59
CA ASN A 240 45.51 -5.63 6.64
C ASN A 240 44.56 -4.44 6.40
N SER A 241 43.95 -3.95 7.46
CA SER A 241 43.03 -2.83 7.46
C SER A 241 43.79 -1.50 7.43
N PRO A 242 43.50 -0.59 6.48
CA PRO A 242 44.22 0.68 6.33
C PRO A 242 43.83 1.76 7.35
N ASN A 243 42.69 1.61 8.03
CA ASN A 243 42.20 2.50 9.07
C ASN A 243 41.19 1.78 9.99
N ALA A 244 40.81 2.39 11.11
CA ALA A 244 39.87 1.83 12.08
C ALA A 244 38.39 1.76 11.60
N GLY A 245 38.09 2.43 10.48
CA GLY A 245 36.76 2.49 9.88
C GLY A 245 36.48 1.34 8.92
N PHE A 246 37.50 0.58 8.51
CA PHE A 246 37.40 -0.43 7.47
C PHE A 246 38.06 -1.76 7.89
N ASP A 247 37.39 -2.88 7.65
CA ASP A 247 37.89 -4.22 7.88
C ASP A 247 37.98 -4.97 6.55
N GLU A 248 39.22 -5.11 6.06
CA GLU A 248 39.53 -5.70 4.76
C GLU A 248 39.10 -7.16 4.64
N MET A 249 39.27 -7.94 5.71
CA MET A 249 38.90 -9.36 5.71
C MET A 249 37.39 -9.54 5.79
N PHE A 250 36.71 -8.77 6.64
CA PHE A 250 35.25 -8.72 6.67
C PHE A 250 34.69 -8.33 5.31
N TYR A 251 35.15 -7.22 4.72
CA TYR A 251 34.60 -6.67 3.50
C TYR A 251 34.68 -7.65 2.33
N ARG A 252 35.82 -8.35 2.18
CA ARG A 252 36.02 -9.38 1.15
C ARG A 252 35.19 -10.64 1.35
N THR A 253 34.88 -10.97 2.60
CA THR A 253 34.13 -12.19 2.95
C THR A 253 32.63 -11.94 2.87
N PHE A 254 32.16 -10.79 3.36
CA PHE A 254 30.76 -10.38 3.33
C PHE A 254 30.30 -10.06 1.90
N TYR A 255 31.16 -9.44 1.10
CA TYR A 255 30.90 -9.16 -0.32
C TYR A 255 31.66 -10.11 -1.24
N THR A 256 31.02 -11.24 -1.56
CA THR A 256 31.66 -12.33 -2.33
C THR A 256 32.06 -11.94 -3.77
N ASP A 257 31.40 -10.92 -4.35
CA ASP A 257 31.79 -10.32 -5.62
C ASP A 257 33.15 -9.60 -5.51
N ILE A 258 33.39 -8.88 -4.42
CA ILE A 258 34.67 -8.20 -4.13
C ILE A 258 35.76 -9.21 -3.78
N GLY A 259 35.44 -10.20 -2.94
CA GLY A 259 36.37 -11.28 -2.63
C GLY A 259 36.89 -11.98 -3.88
N ARG A 260 36.01 -12.27 -4.85
CA ARG A 260 36.39 -12.85 -6.17
C ARG A 260 37.20 -11.89 -7.02
N ALA A 261 36.83 -10.61 -7.06
CA ALA A 261 37.55 -9.60 -7.82
C ALA A 261 38.98 -9.40 -7.31
N VAL A 262 39.19 -9.38 -5.99
CA VAL A 262 40.53 -9.33 -5.37
C VAL A 262 41.33 -10.60 -5.64
N ALA A 263 40.72 -11.78 -5.50
CA ALA A 263 41.39 -13.07 -5.77
C ALA A 263 41.83 -13.21 -7.24
N SER A 264 41.06 -12.66 -8.18
CA SER A 264 41.39 -12.65 -9.62
C SER A 264 42.34 -11.53 -10.04
N GLY A 265 42.78 -10.67 -9.11
CA GLY A 265 43.65 -9.53 -9.38
C GLY A 265 42.99 -8.36 -10.12
N LYS A 266 41.65 -8.35 -10.26
CA LYS A 266 40.89 -7.23 -10.84
C LYS A 266 40.80 -6.02 -9.91
N LEU A 267 40.89 -6.27 -8.61
CA LEU A 267 41.04 -5.26 -7.55
C LEU A 267 42.27 -5.60 -6.73
N SER A 268 42.98 -4.59 -6.25
CA SER A 268 44.16 -4.75 -5.40
C SER A 268 43.81 -4.94 -3.91
N SER A 269 42.63 -4.51 -3.48
CA SER A 269 42.05 -4.77 -2.15
C SER A 269 40.54 -4.51 -2.12
N GLY A 270 39.89 -4.96 -1.05
CA GLY A 270 38.51 -4.57 -0.74
C GLY A 270 38.41 -3.07 -0.43
N PHE A 271 39.44 -2.50 0.22
CA PHE A 271 39.50 -1.08 0.52
C PHE A 271 39.51 -0.20 -0.74
N GLU A 272 40.24 -0.61 -1.78
CA GLU A 272 40.21 0.07 -3.10
C GLU A 272 38.77 0.15 -3.63
N HIS A 273 38.03 -0.95 -3.59
CA HIS A 273 36.63 -0.94 -3.99
C HIS A 273 35.80 -0.01 -3.11
N TYR A 274 35.95 -0.10 -1.79
CA TYR A 274 35.15 0.69 -0.86
C TYR A 274 35.32 2.20 -1.08
N VAL A 275 36.56 2.67 -1.26
CA VAL A 275 36.86 4.08 -1.51
C VAL A 275 36.31 4.53 -2.87
N LEU A 276 36.47 3.72 -3.91
CA LEU A 276 36.10 4.11 -5.28
C LEU A 276 34.58 4.02 -5.57
N ALA A 277 33.91 3.01 -4.99
CA ALA A 277 32.53 2.68 -5.31
C ALA A 277 31.72 2.23 -4.10
N GLY A 278 32.27 1.38 -3.24
CA GLY A 278 31.51 0.72 -2.16
C GLY A 278 30.85 1.67 -1.16
N ARG A 279 31.45 2.83 -0.87
CA ARG A 279 30.83 3.87 -0.05
C ARG A 279 29.57 4.45 -0.70
N LYS A 280 29.59 4.69 -2.02
CA LYS A 280 28.44 5.17 -2.81
C LYS A 280 27.35 4.10 -2.94
N GLU A 281 27.77 2.84 -2.99
CA GLU A 281 26.87 1.67 -3.02
C GLU A 281 26.24 1.37 -1.63
N GLY A 282 26.61 2.09 -0.58
CA GLY A 282 26.11 1.84 0.78
C GLY A 282 26.68 0.57 1.42
N ARG A 283 27.82 0.07 0.94
CA ARG A 283 28.46 -1.13 1.51
C ARG A 283 29.03 -0.84 2.91
N ILE A 284 28.79 -1.78 3.83
CA ILE A 284 29.26 -1.77 5.20
C ILE A 284 30.78 -2.02 5.20
N PRO A 285 31.61 -1.10 5.72
CA PRO A 285 33.08 -1.23 5.63
C PRO A 285 33.68 -2.16 6.69
N LYS A 286 32.96 -2.45 7.77
CA LYS A 286 33.41 -3.31 8.87
C LYS A 286 32.24 -3.97 9.59
N PHE A 287 32.48 -5.09 10.26
CA PHE A 287 31.42 -5.83 10.91
C PHE A 287 30.67 -4.99 11.95
N GLU A 288 29.37 -4.85 11.73
CA GLU A 288 28.40 -4.35 12.70
C GLU A 288 27.16 -5.22 12.54
N LEU A 289 26.81 -5.98 13.57
CA LEU A 289 25.83 -7.05 13.50
C LEU A 289 24.50 -6.55 12.93
N THR A 290 24.00 -5.42 13.44
CA THR A 290 22.67 -4.90 13.09
C THR A 290 22.60 -4.55 11.61
N ARG A 291 23.55 -3.74 11.12
CA ARG A 291 23.64 -3.35 9.70
C ARG A 291 23.85 -4.56 8.79
N CYS A 292 24.68 -5.53 9.20
CA CYS A 292 24.92 -6.74 8.41
C CYS A 292 23.63 -7.55 8.25
N LEU A 293 22.88 -7.72 9.34
CA LEU A 293 21.59 -8.40 9.32
C LEU A 293 20.59 -7.67 8.41
N GLU A 294 20.48 -6.36 8.52
CA GLU A 294 19.57 -5.55 7.67
C GLU A 294 19.95 -5.55 6.20
N GLN A 295 21.24 -5.63 5.86
CA GLN A 295 21.67 -5.72 4.47
C GLN A 295 21.36 -7.08 3.85
N ILE A 296 21.41 -8.17 4.63
CA ILE A 296 21.08 -9.52 4.14
C ILE A 296 19.56 -9.73 4.12
N LEU A 297 18.89 -9.32 5.20
CA LEU A 297 17.45 -9.47 5.41
C LEU A 297 16.88 -8.14 5.93
N PRO A 298 16.46 -7.24 5.02
CA PRO A 298 15.84 -5.98 5.40
C PRO A 298 14.63 -6.19 6.32
N GLY A 299 14.61 -5.49 7.45
CA GLY A 299 13.55 -5.53 8.47
C GLY A 299 13.80 -6.50 9.63
N LEU A 300 14.84 -7.34 9.60
CA LEU A 300 15.03 -8.41 10.57
C LEU A 300 15.18 -7.93 12.02
N THR A 301 15.88 -6.81 12.23
CA THR A 301 16.17 -6.24 13.55
C THR A 301 15.14 -5.20 13.98
N GLN A 302 14.14 -4.90 13.15
CA GLN A 302 13.09 -3.95 13.50
C GLN A 302 12.25 -4.50 14.66
N PRO A 303 12.12 -3.77 15.78
CA PRO A 303 11.38 -4.24 16.95
C PRO A 303 9.86 -4.02 16.77
N VAL A 304 9.27 -4.65 15.77
CA VAL A 304 7.86 -4.49 15.36
C VAL A 304 6.89 -4.71 16.54
N ALA A 305 7.17 -5.68 17.41
CA ALA A 305 6.33 -5.95 18.58
C ALA A 305 6.28 -4.77 19.57
N LEU A 306 7.39 -4.07 19.79
CA LEU A 306 7.44 -2.90 20.66
C LEU A 306 6.71 -1.70 20.04
N ALA A 307 6.80 -1.55 18.72
CA ALA A 307 6.06 -0.52 17.99
C ALA A 307 4.53 -0.76 18.06
N ASN A 308 4.10 -2.02 18.03
CA ASN A 308 2.68 -2.39 18.05
C ASN A 308 2.06 -2.46 19.44
N PHE A 309 2.88 -2.56 20.51
CA PHE A 309 2.41 -2.76 21.88
C PHE A 309 1.38 -1.72 22.32
N LEU A 310 1.71 -0.42 22.16
CA LEU A 310 0.84 0.67 22.61
C LEU A 310 -0.52 0.68 21.88
N GLU A 311 -0.52 0.34 20.60
CA GLU A 311 -1.76 0.28 19.81
C GLU A 311 -2.64 -0.91 20.23
N LEU A 312 -2.05 -2.09 20.46
CA LEU A 312 -2.79 -3.25 20.96
C LEU A 312 -3.33 -3.01 22.38
N GLU A 313 -2.52 -2.42 23.26
CA GLU A 313 -2.96 -2.04 24.61
C GLU A 313 -4.13 -1.06 24.55
N ARG A 314 -4.07 -0.05 23.67
CA ARG A 314 -5.15 0.90 23.45
C ARG A 314 -6.43 0.22 22.96
N ARG A 315 -6.34 -0.73 22.02
CA ARG A 315 -7.50 -1.48 21.50
C ARG A 315 -8.15 -2.39 22.53
N LEU A 316 -7.36 -2.97 23.44
CA LEU A 316 -7.85 -3.86 24.50
C LEU A 316 -8.43 -3.12 25.70
N LYS A 317 -8.03 -1.86 25.90
CA LYS A 317 -8.53 -1.04 27.00
C LYS A 317 -10.00 -0.69 26.77
N PRO A 318 -10.90 -1.02 27.71
CA PRO A 318 -12.30 -0.61 27.62
C PRO A 318 -12.44 0.91 27.64
N HIS A 319 -13.40 1.44 26.88
CA HIS A 319 -13.73 2.85 26.88
C HIS A 319 -14.55 3.21 28.14
N ARG A 320 -14.47 4.48 28.56
CA ARG A 320 -15.24 5.01 29.69
C ARG A 320 -16.72 4.74 29.47
N HIS A 321 -17.37 4.15 30.47
CA HIS A 321 -18.79 3.83 30.41
C HIS A 321 -19.44 4.01 31.78
N ARG A 322 -20.76 4.17 31.78
CA ARG A 322 -21.61 4.23 32.97
C ARG A 322 -22.82 3.34 32.75
N LEU A 323 -23.15 2.54 33.76
CA LEU A 323 -24.37 1.75 33.76
C LEU A 323 -25.56 2.65 34.12
N VAL A 324 -26.64 2.52 33.37
CA VAL A 324 -27.89 3.28 33.56
C VAL A 324 -29.04 2.29 33.67
N GLU A 325 -29.77 2.29 34.79
CA GLU A 325 -30.87 1.33 35.01
C GLU A 325 -32.13 1.68 34.21
N GLU A 326 -32.40 2.97 34.01
CA GLU A 326 -33.59 3.46 33.30
C GLU A 326 -33.19 4.12 31.98
N GLN A 327 -33.13 3.32 30.90
CA GLN A 327 -33.03 3.85 29.55
C GLN A 327 -33.78 2.95 28.55
N PRO A 328 -34.33 3.51 27.45
CA PRO A 328 -34.92 2.71 26.39
C PRO A 328 -33.90 1.71 25.84
N ARG A 329 -34.34 0.46 25.65
CA ARG A 329 -33.53 -0.59 25.05
C ARG A 329 -33.01 -0.12 23.69
N THR A 330 -31.69 -0.07 23.54
CA THR A 330 -31.04 0.38 22.30
C THR A 330 -30.21 -0.75 21.69
N VAL A 331 -30.31 -0.92 20.38
CA VAL A 331 -29.44 -1.81 19.60
C VAL A 331 -28.20 -1.03 19.14
N TRP A 332 -27.08 -1.26 19.80
CA TRP A 332 -25.81 -0.61 19.53
C TRP A 332 -24.96 -1.40 18.53
N PHE A 333 -24.70 -0.80 17.38
CA PHE A 333 -23.77 -1.30 16.37
C PHE A 333 -22.35 -0.83 16.69
N PHE A 334 -21.51 -1.76 17.09
CA PHE A 334 -20.10 -1.52 17.37
C PHE A 334 -19.32 -1.65 16.07
N VAL A 335 -18.76 -0.54 15.59
CA VAL A 335 -18.10 -0.45 14.29
C VAL A 335 -16.78 0.33 14.42
N PRO A 336 -15.77 0.04 13.59
CA PRO A 336 -14.53 0.82 13.63
C PRO A 336 -14.80 2.26 13.14
N ARG A 337 -15.52 2.40 12.03
CA ARG A 337 -15.84 3.67 11.36
C ARG A 337 -17.01 3.50 10.41
N LEU A 338 -17.66 4.61 10.03
CA LEU A 338 -18.72 4.65 9.02
C LEU A 338 -18.28 5.48 7.81
N ASN A 339 -17.53 4.87 6.90
CA ASN A 339 -17.09 5.50 5.65
C ASN A 339 -17.53 4.67 4.43
N PRO A 340 -18.54 5.12 3.66
CA PRO A 340 -19.04 4.42 2.47
C PRO A 340 -18.01 4.10 1.39
N ASP A 341 -16.94 4.88 1.28
CA ASP A 341 -15.90 4.64 0.27
C ASP A 341 -15.08 3.38 0.60
N LEU A 342 -15.09 2.95 1.86
CA LEU A 342 -14.52 1.68 2.32
C LEU A 342 -15.52 0.52 2.33
N PHE A 343 -16.78 0.75 1.95
CA PHE A 343 -17.82 -0.27 2.05
C PHE A 343 -17.70 -1.31 0.94
N PHE A 344 -17.61 -2.57 1.37
CA PHE A 344 -17.77 -3.78 0.57
C PHE A 344 -18.93 -4.61 1.17
N GLY A 345 -19.04 -5.90 0.80
CA GLY A 345 -20.16 -6.75 1.22
C GLY A 345 -20.46 -6.74 2.74
N GLY A 346 -19.43 -6.78 3.59
CA GLY A 346 -19.62 -6.75 5.05
C GLY A 346 -20.38 -5.53 5.55
N TYR A 347 -19.95 -4.33 5.15
CA TYR A 347 -20.59 -3.08 5.56
C TYR A 347 -22.00 -2.91 5.00
N SER A 348 -22.27 -3.38 3.77
CA SER A 348 -23.63 -3.39 3.22
C SER A 348 -24.58 -4.20 4.11
N THR A 349 -24.13 -5.36 4.60
CA THR A 349 -24.89 -6.19 5.52
C THR A 349 -25.22 -5.45 6.82
N LEU A 350 -24.22 -4.82 7.43
CA LEU A 350 -24.37 -4.03 8.66
C LEU A 350 -25.40 -2.91 8.49
N VAL A 351 -25.28 -2.12 7.42
CA VAL A 351 -26.19 -1.01 7.14
C VAL A 351 -27.62 -1.52 7.01
N HIS A 352 -27.85 -2.55 6.20
CA HIS A 352 -29.21 -3.05 5.99
C HIS A 352 -29.79 -3.74 7.23
N LEU A 353 -28.96 -4.36 8.07
CA LEU A 353 -29.42 -4.85 9.37
C LEU A 353 -29.85 -3.68 10.27
N ALA A 354 -29.06 -2.62 10.35
CA ALA A 354 -29.41 -1.42 11.11
C ALA A 354 -30.69 -0.75 10.58
N GLU A 355 -30.85 -0.63 9.26
CA GLU A 355 -32.08 -0.16 8.63
C GLU A 355 -33.28 -1.05 8.98
N ALA A 356 -33.09 -2.38 9.00
CA ALA A 356 -34.16 -3.32 9.35
C ALA A 356 -34.65 -3.13 10.80
N PHE A 357 -33.75 -2.88 11.76
CA PHE A 357 -34.13 -2.52 13.13
C PHE A 357 -34.86 -1.16 13.18
N LEU A 358 -34.28 -0.16 12.53
CA LEU A 358 -34.81 1.20 12.52
C LEU A 358 -36.22 1.27 11.90
N CYS A 359 -36.45 0.61 10.77
CA CYS A 359 -37.75 0.55 10.09
C CYS A 359 -38.86 -0.11 10.95
N ARG A 360 -38.49 -0.91 11.95
CA ARG A 360 -39.42 -1.52 12.92
C ARG A 360 -39.63 -0.66 14.17
N GLY A 361 -39.08 0.55 14.20
CA GLY A 361 -39.20 1.45 15.35
C GLY A 361 -38.28 1.10 16.52
N ILE A 362 -37.39 0.13 16.36
CA ILE A 362 -36.43 -0.25 17.41
C ILE A 362 -35.34 0.83 17.50
N PRO A 363 -35.08 1.41 18.68
CA PRO A 363 -34.00 2.38 18.85
C PRO A 363 -32.64 1.76 18.52
N ILE A 364 -31.86 2.45 17.70
CA ILE A 364 -30.51 2.04 17.32
C ILE A 364 -29.47 3.11 17.66
N GLY A 365 -28.23 2.68 17.84
CA GLY A 365 -27.09 3.58 17.93
C GLY A 365 -25.82 3.00 17.33
N PHE A 366 -24.85 3.86 16.99
CA PHE A 366 -23.52 3.46 16.55
C PHE A 366 -22.47 3.83 17.59
N PHE A 367 -21.65 2.84 17.97
CA PHE A 367 -20.40 3.06 18.69
C PHE A 367 -19.25 3.01 17.69
N LEU A 368 -18.61 4.16 17.45
CA LEU A 368 -17.48 4.37 16.55
C LEU A 368 -16.15 4.27 17.32
N PHE A 369 -15.34 3.24 17.04
CA PHE A 369 -14.12 2.93 17.79
C PHE A 369 -12.85 3.61 17.26
N GLU A 370 -12.83 3.94 15.97
CA GLU A 370 -11.67 4.49 15.27
C GLU A 370 -12.00 5.78 14.51
N ASP A 371 -13.16 6.38 14.81
CA ASP A 371 -13.62 7.61 14.17
C ASP A 371 -14.45 8.51 15.11
N THR A 372 -14.61 9.77 14.72
CA THR A 372 -15.51 10.72 15.40
C THR A 372 -16.94 10.56 14.90
N ALA A 373 -17.89 11.21 15.59
CA ALA A 373 -19.28 11.29 15.13
C ALA A 373 -19.43 11.91 13.72
N ASP A 374 -18.42 12.65 13.23
CA ASP A 374 -18.40 13.23 11.90
C ASP A 374 -18.39 12.18 10.79
N SER A 375 -17.87 10.98 11.05
CA SER A 375 -17.94 9.88 10.08
C SER A 375 -19.38 9.51 9.73
N PHE A 376 -20.33 9.62 10.67
CA PHE A 376 -21.74 9.40 10.35
C PHE A 376 -22.32 10.51 9.46
N ASN A 377 -21.88 11.75 9.64
CA ASN A 377 -22.26 12.85 8.74
C ASN A 377 -21.72 12.61 7.33
N PHE A 378 -20.49 12.13 7.20
CA PHE A 378 -19.91 11.76 5.92
C PHE A 378 -20.65 10.58 5.27
N PHE A 379 -21.01 9.55 6.06
CA PHE A 379 -21.88 8.47 5.61
C PHE A 379 -23.20 9.01 5.03
N CYS A 380 -23.86 9.92 5.75
CA CYS A 380 -25.11 10.51 5.33
C CYS A 380 -24.98 11.30 4.03
N TYR A 381 -23.90 12.06 3.88
CA TYR A 381 -23.59 12.79 2.65
C TYR A 381 -23.41 11.87 1.44
N ARG A 382 -22.66 10.77 1.61
CA ARG A 382 -22.38 9.80 0.53
C ARG A 382 -23.55 8.85 0.24
N SER A 383 -24.47 8.68 1.18
CA SER A 383 -25.60 7.73 1.09
C SER A 383 -26.96 8.40 1.33
N PRO A 384 -27.31 9.48 0.58
CA PRO A 384 -28.47 10.33 0.88
C PRO A 384 -29.82 9.59 0.85
N ASN A 385 -29.90 8.47 0.13
CA ASN A 385 -31.12 7.68 -0.04
C ASN A 385 -31.29 6.58 1.04
N SER A 386 -30.30 6.35 1.90
CA SER A 386 -30.39 5.34 2.98
C SER A 386 -31.43 5.74 4.03
N GLU A 387 -32.06 4.74 4.67
CA GLU A 387 -33.00 5.00 5.77
C GLU A 387 -32.26 5.58 6.99
N LEU A 388 -31.02 5.16 7.22
CA LEU A 388 -30.15 5.73 8.26
C LEU A 388 -29.97 7.24 8.06
N THR A 389 -29.84 7.72 6.82
CA THR A 389 -29.70 9.15 6.53
C THR A 389 -31.01 9.90 6.73
N ARG A 390 -32.12 9.33 6.26
CA ARG A 390 -33.46 9.95 6.39
C ARG A 390 -33.87 10.12 7.85
N ARG A 391 -33.50 9.17 8.70
CA ARG A 391 -33.84 9.14 10.14
C ARG A 391 -32.64 9.39 11.04
N LYS A 392 -31.62 10.12 10.55
CA LYS A 392 -30.36 10.36 11.27
C LYS A 392 -30.51 10.96 12.66
N ASN A 393 -31.57 11.75 12.91
CA ASN A 393 -31.83 12.40 14.19
C ASN A 393 -32.42 11.45 15.24
N GLU A 394 -32.80 10.24 14.84
CA GLU A 394 -33.35 9.20 15.72
C GLU A 394 -32.27 8.19 16.16
N ILE A 395 -31.05 8.33 15.62
CA ILE A 395 -29.96 7.37 15.80
C ILE A 395 -28.98 7.93 16.83
N ALA A 396 -28.72 7.15 17.89
CA ALA A 396 -27.73 7.52 18.89
C ALA A 396 -26.29 7.34 18.33
N LEU A 397 -25.38 8.25 18.67
CA LEU A 397 -23.98 8.16 18.24
C LEU A 397 -23.06 8.28 19.45
N PHE A 398 -22.11 7.35 19.55
CA PHE A 398 -21.04 7.40 20.52
C PHE A 398 -19.69 7.22 19.82
N SER A 399 -18.71 8.06 20.13
CA SER A 399 -17.35 7.91 19.64
C SER A 399 -16.42 7.55 20.79
N ALA A 400 -15.48 6.63 20.53
CA ALA A 400 -14.37 6.30 21.43
C ALA A 400 -13.53 7.51 21.84
N PHE A 401 -13.54 8.59 21.06
CA PHE A 401 -12.85 9.85 21.34
C PHE A 401 -13.67 10.83 22.19
N SER A 402 -14.90 10.46 22.57
CA SER A 402 -15.74 11.29 23.42
C SER A 402 -15.21 11.35 24.85
N GLU A 403 -15.23 12.55 25.45
CA GLU A 403 -14.95 12.73 26.88
C GLU A 403 -16.10 12.19 27.76
N ALA A 404 -17.33 12.19 27.23
CA ALA A 404 -18.49 11.65 27.91
C ALA A 404 -18.43 10.12 27.97
N PRO A 405 -18.88 9.49 29.07
CA PRO A 405 -18.93 8.04 29.16
C PRO A 405 -20.01 7.46 28.24
N PHE A 406 -19.76 6.28 27.68
CA PHE A 406 -20.78 5.49 27.01
C PHE A 406 -21.85 5.04 28.03
N LEU A 407 -23.11 5.32 27.76
CA LEU A 407 -24.23 4.92 28.63
C LEU A 407 -24.72 3.54 28.20
N LEU A 408 -24.65 2.57 29.11
CA LEU A 408 -25.03 1.19 28.86
C LEU A 408 -26.16 0.78 29.78
N GLY A 409 -27.26 0.35 29.19
CA GLY A 409 -28.43 -0.18 29.87
C GLY A 409 -28.33 -1.70 30.02
N PRO A 410 -28.96 -2.29 31.05
CA PRO A 410 -28.94 -3.73 31.24
C PRO A 410 -29.63 -4.50 30.09
N ASP A 411 -30.56 -3.86 29.39
CA ASP A 411 -31.38 -4.47 28.33
C ASP A 411 -30.89 -4.12 26.91
N ASP A 412 -29.81 -3.35 26.77
CA ASP A 412 -29.23 -3.00 25.47
C ASP A 412 -28.74 -4.26 24.72
N VAL A 413 -28.77 -4.19 23.39
CA VAL A 413 -28.22 -5.22 22.51
C VAL A 413 -26.97 -4.70 21.84
N LEU A 414 -25.86 -5.42 21.95
CA LEU A 414 -24.59 -5.03 21.33
C LEU A 414 -24.35 -5.91 20.09
N ILE A 415 -24.26 -5.29 18.91
CA ILE A 415 -23.94 -5.97 17.65
C ILE A 415 -22.53 -5.58 17.22
N ALA A 416 -21.60 -6.54 17.30
CA ALA A 416 -20.21 -6.36 16.89
C ALA A 416 -20.03 -6.62 15.39
N TYR A 417 -19.48 -5.64 14.67
CA TYR A 417 -19.19 -5.76 13.24
C TYR A 417 -17.95 -6.59 12.91
N SER A 418 -16.89 -6.46 13.71
CA SER A 418 -15.61 -7.14 13.50
C SER A 418 -15.13 -7.85 14.77
N ALA A 419 -14.12 -8.72 14.64
CA ALA A 419 -13.52 -9.39 15.79
C ALA A 419 -12.94 -8.41 16.83
N TRP A 420 -12.38 -7.28 16.39
CA TRP A 420 -11.91 -6.24 17.30
C TRP A 420 -13.07 -5.61 18.09
N GLN A 421 -14.20 -5.36 17.43
CA GLN A 421 -15.40 -4.86 18.10
C GLN A 421 -16.07 -5.94 18.95
N ALA A 422 -15.95 -7.23 18.60
CA ALA A 422 -16.45 -8.34 19.39
C ALA A 422 -15.67 -8.52 20.70
N LEU A 423 -14.36 -8.28 20.70
CA LEU A 423 -13.56 -8.21 21.93
C LEU A 423 -14.08 -7.13 22.89
N ALA A 424 -14.34 -5.93 22.37
CA ALA A 424 -14.90 -4.84 23.14
C ALA A 424 -16.33 -5.14 23.62
N ALA A 425 -17.20 -5.63 22.73
CA ALA A 425 -18.56 -6.01 23.06
C ALA A 425 -18.61 -7.08 24.17
N GLY A 426 -17.71 -8.07 24.13
CA GLY A 426 -17.58 -9.08 25.19
C GLY A 426 -17.17 -8.52 26.57
N PHE A 427 -16.54 -7.34 26.63
CA PHE A 427 -16.32 -6.64 27.90
C PHE A 427 -17.62 -6.05 28.43
N TYR A 428 -18.37 -5.33 27.60
CA TYR A 428 -19.63 -4.68 28.00
C TYR A 428 -20.77 -5.68 28.26
N ALA A 429 -20.82 -6.77 27.49
CA ALA A 429 -21.85 -7.80 27.56
C ALA A 429 -22.02 -8.40 28.97
N LYS A 430 -20.96 -8.39 29.80
CA LYS A 430 -21.02 -8.85 31.20
C LYS A 430 -22.01 -8.07 32.05
N ASN A 431 -22.30 -6.83 31.69
CA ASN A 431 -23.23 -5.95 32.40
C ASN A 431 -24.66 -6.04 31.86
N LEU A 432 -24.87 -6.67 30.70
CA LEU A 432 -26.20 -6.91 30.14
C LEU A 432 -26.93 -8.02 30.90
N ARG A 433 -28.26 -8.09 30.78
CA ARG A 433 -29.06 -9.22 31.26
C ARG A 433 -28.75 -10.49 30.48
N SER A 434 -28.65 -10.39 29.15
CA SER A 434 -28.36 -11.53 28.26
C SER A 434 -27.00 -12.19 28.50
N LYS A 435 -26.04 -11.44 29.08
CA LYS A 435 -24.61 -11.82 29.21
C LYS A 435 -23.91 -12.14 27.89
N LYS A 436 -24.57 -11.91 26.74
CA LYS A 436 -24.10 -12.19 25.39
C LYS A 436 -24.24 -10.95 24.52
N PHE A 437 -23.35 -10.82 23.56
CA PHE A 437 -23.50 -9.87 22.45
C PHE A 437 -23.81 -10.64 21.15
N VAL A 438 -24.20 -9.93 20.10
CA VAL A 438 -24.38 -10.49 18.76
C VAL A 438 -23.13 -10.21 17.95
N PHE A 439 -22.54 -11.24 17.34
CA PHE A 439 -21.38 -11.07 16.46
C PHE A 439 -21.81 -11.25 15.01
N LEU A 440 -21.69 -10.21 14.20
CA LEU A 440 -21.89 -10.28 12.75
C LEU A 440 -20.67 -10.94 12.08
N VAL A 441 -20.67 -12.26 11.99
CA VAL A 441 -19.56 -13.06 11.48
C VAL A 441 -19.59 -13.09 9.95
N GLN A 442 -18.85 -12.17 9.33
CA GLN A 442 -18.71 -12.03 7.86
C GLN A 442 -17.57 -12.86 7.27
N GLU A 443 -16.62 -13.25 8.12
CA GLU A 443 -15.46 -14.07 7.80
C GLU A 443 -14.85 -14.61 9.10
N TYR A 444 -14.00 -15.64 9.00
CA TYR A 444 -13.04 -15.94 10.06
C TYR A 444 -11.86 -14.97 10.00
N GLU A 445 -11.98 -13.82 10.68
CA GLU A 445 -11.07 -12.68 10.53
C GLU A 445 -9.61 -12.96 10.94
N ALA A 446 -9.35 -14.05 11.68
CA ALA A 446 -7.98 -14.42 12.04
C ALA A 446 -7.13 -14.70 10.80
N VAL A 447 -7.74 -15.09 9.67
CA VAL A 447 -7.03 -15.30 8.39
C VAL A 447 -6.54 -13.99 7.75
N PHE A 448 -6.90 -12.82 8.28
CA PHE A 448 -6.38 -11.52 7.83
C PHE A 448 -4.97 -11.25 8.36
N HIS A 449 -4.54 -12.04 9.33
CA HIS A 449 -3.32 -11.87 10.06
C HIS A 449 -2.42 -13.09 9.86
N GLY A 450 -1.10 -12.86 9.84
CA GLY A 450 -0.16 -13.95 10.05
C GLY A 450 -0.34 -14.55 11.44
N HIS A 451 0.38 -15.62 11.79
CA HIS A 451 0.36 -16.15 13.16
C HIS A 451 1.09 -15.21 14.13
N ASP A 452 0.47 -14.07 14.42
CA ASP A 452 0.97 -12.95 15.22
C ASP A 452 0.03 -12.61 16.39
N SER A 453 0.34 -11.55 17.14
CA SER A 453 -0.47 -11.10 18.28
C SER A 453 -1.88 -10.64 17.86
N ALA A 454 -2.04 -10.08 16.67
CA ALA A 454 -3.35 -9.66 16.17
C ALA A 454 -4.23 -10.89 15.88
N HIS A 455 -3.66 -11.92 15.24
CA HIS A 455 -4.34 -13.21 15.05
C HIS A 455 -4.80 -13.83 16.37
N PHE A 456 -3.92 -13.86 17.38
CA PHE A 456 -4.27 -14.37 18.71
C PHE A 456 -5.47 -13.62 19.33
N LEU A 457 -5.46 -12.29 19.26
CA LEU A 457 -6.54 -11.47 19.83
C LEU A 457 -7.84 -11.61 19.05
N VAL A 458 -7.78 -11.63 17.72
CA VAL A 458 -8.93 -11.86 16.85
C VAL A 458 -9.53 -13.24 17.08
N ASP A 459 -8.72 -14.29 17.23
CA ASP A 459 -9.19 -15.64 17.60
C ASP A 459 -9.88 -15.64 18.98
N MET A 460 -9.33 -14.92 19.95
CA MET A 460 -9.93 -14.78 21.28
C MET A 460 -11.32 -14.12 21.24
N ALA A 461 -11.62 -13.29 20.24
CA ALA A 461 -12.92 -12.66 20.08
C ALA A 461 -14.05 -13.68 19.96
N TYR A 462 -13.82 -14.74 19.18
CA TYR A 462 -14.79 -15.82 18.97
C TYR A 462 -15.03 -16.65 20.24
N LYS A 463 -14.11 -16.64 21.21
CA LYS A 463 -14.26 -17.37 22.48
C LYS A 463 -15.12 -16.64 23.53
N LYS A 464 -15.51 -15.38 23.25
CA LYS A 464 -16.40 -14.62 24.14
C LYS A 464 -17.85 -15.14 24.02
N PRO A 465 -18.67 -15.12 25.07
CA PRO A 465 -20.08 -15.50 24.96
C PRO A 465 -20.83 -14.58 23.99
N HIS A 466 -21.36 -15.16 22.90
CA HIS A 466 -22.04 -14.42 21.85
C HIS A 466 -23.08 -15.27 21.13
N ILE A 467 -23.94 -14.60 20.37
CA ILE A 467 -24.80 -15.19 19.33
C ILE A 467 -24.14 -14.88 17.99
N ALA A 468 -23.87 -15.89 17.16
CA ALA A 468 -23.20 -15.71 15.88
C ALA A 468 -24.20 -15.47 14.74
N LEU A 469 -24.06 -14.39 13.98
CA LEU A 469 -24.76 -14.17 12.72
C LEU A 469 -23.82 -14.48 11.56
N PHE A 470 -23.89 -15.70 11.02
CA PHE A 470 -23.00 -16.15 9.95
C PHE A 470 -23.48 -15.69 8.57
N ASN A 471 -22.58 -15.01 7.85
CA ASN A 471 -22.64 -14.85 6.41
C ASN A 471 -21.51 -15.70 5.81
N SER A 472 -21.74 -16.91 5.32
CA SER A 472 -22.97 -17.60 4.91
C SER A 472 -23.02 -19.02 5.50
N VAL A 473 -23.87 -19.92 4.97
CA VAL A 473 -23.86 -21.36 5.34
C VAL A 473 -22.47 -21.98 5.18
N PHE A 474 -21.68 -21.53 4.19
CA PHE A 474 -20.29 -21.98 4.06
C PHE A 474 -19.43 -21.62 5.26
N LEU A 475 -19.61 -20.41 5.80
CA LEU A 475 -18.84 -19.93 6.93
C LEU A 475 -19.29 -20.62 8.23
N GLU A 476 -20.60 -20.78 8.42
CA GLU A 476 -21.14 -21.58 9.52
C GLU A 476 -20.57 -23.01 9.51
N LYS A 477 -20.64 -23.71 8.37
CA LYS A 477 -20.07 -25.05 8.17
C LYS A 477 -18.58 -25.09 8.52
N PHE A 478 -17.81 -24.07 8.14
CA PHE A 478 -16.40 -23.96 8.50
C PHE A 478 -16.21 -23.90 10.02
N PHE A 479 -16.89 -22.98 10.69
CA PHE A 479 -16.80 -22.84 12.15
C PHE A 479 -17.20 -24.12 12.88
N ARG A 480 -18.26 -24.80 12.43
CA ARG A 480 -18.71 -26.08 13.03
C ARG A 480 -17.70 -27.21 12.81
N GLN A 481 -17.14 -27.32 11.61
CA GLN A 481 -16.15 -28.35 11.28
C GLN A 481 -14.88 -28.17 12.12
N GLN A 482 -14.39 -26.94 12.21
CA GLN A 482 -13.17 -26.58 12.94
C GLN A 482 -13.39 -26.52 14.47
N GLY A 483 -14.64 -26.48 14.94
CA GLY A 483 -14.93 -26.32 16.38
C GLY A 483 -14.54 -24.93 16.88
N LEU A 484 -14.94 -23.89 16.16
CA LEU A 484 -14.62 -22.50 16.46
C LEU A 484 -15.85 -21.76 17.02
N GLY A 485 -15.59 -20.70 17.78
CA GLY A 485 -16.63 -19.79 18.29
C GLY A 485 -17.71 -20.52 19.09
N VAL A 486 -18.98 -20.31 18.72
CA VAL A 486 -20.13 -20.95 19.36
C VAL A 486 -20.11 -22.48 19.31
N PHE A 487 -19.30 -23.08 18.43
CA PHE A 487 -19.18 -24.54 18.29
C PHE A 487 -17.96 -25.15 19.01
N GLU A 488 -17.15 -24.34 19.70
CA GLU A 488 -15.92 -24.82 20.38
C GLU A 488 -16.23 -25.84 21.48
N LYS A 489 -17.27 -25.58 22.29
CA LYS A 489 -17.68 -26.44 23.40
C LYS A 489 -18.76 -27.45 23.02
N ASP A 490 -19.64 -27.06 22.10
CA ASP A 490 -20.75 -27.88 21.64
C ASP A 490 -20.97 -27.70 20.13
N LYS A 491 -20.67 -28.74 19.36
CA LYS A 491 -20.89 -28.74 17.90
C LYS A 491 -22.37 -28.69 17.52
N GLN A 492 -23.29 -28.87 18.46
CA GLN A 492 -24.74 -28.76 18.27
C GLN A 492 -25.32 -27.45 18.82
N SER A 493 -24.47 -26.51 19.23
CA SER A 493 -24.89 -25.19 19.72
C SER A 493 -25.91 -24.55 18.80
N THR A 494 -26.95 -23.96 19.39
CA THR A 494 -28.01 -23.23 18.71
C THR A 494 -27.83 -21.71 18.80
N ASP A 495 -26.73 -21.23 19.38
CA ASP A 495 -26.42 -19.80 19.58
C ASP A 495 -25.97 -19.12 18.27
N TYR A 496 -26.66 -19.38 17.16
CA TYR A 496 -26.33 -18.80 15.87
C TYR A 496 -27.55 -18.68 14.95
N ILE A 497 -27.46 -17.74 14.02
CA ILE A 497 -28.37 -17.60 12.88
C ILE A 497 -27.50 -17.49 11.64
N THR A 498 -27.93 -18.11 10.55
CA THR A 498 -27.23 -18.04 9.27
C THR A 498 -28.09 -17.30 8.26
N PHE A 499 -27.47 -16.44 7.47
CA PHE A 499 -28.13 -15.75 6.36
C PHE A 499 -27.23 -15.73 5.13
N GLU A 500 -27.83 -15.49 3.97
CA GLU A 500 -27.13 -15.40 2.70
C GLU A 500 -27.04 -13.95 2.24
N HIS A 501 -25.91 -13.60 1.62
CA HIS A 501 -25.71 -12.27 1.08
C HIS A 501 -26.57 -12.01 -0.17
N VAL A 502 -27.02 -10.76 -0.34
CA VAL A 502 -27.72 -10.31 -1.55
C VAL A 502 -26.69 -10.01 -2.63
N LEU A 503 -26.76 -10.72 -3.75
CA LEU A 503 -25.88 -10.47 -4.90
C LEU A 503 -26.36 -9.26 -5.71
N THR A 504 -25.43 -8.60 -6.40
CA THR A 504 -25.76 -7.57 -7.38
C THR A 504 -26.71 -8.12 -8.44
N PRO A 505 -27.89 -7.52 -8.65
CA PRO A 505 -28.82 -7.96 -9.68
C PRO A 505 -28.20 -7.79 -11.08
N VAL A 506 -27.88 -8.90 -11.73
CA VAL A 506 -27.31 -8.94 -13.08
C VAL A 506 -27.86 -10.15 -13.82
N SER A 507 -28.03 -10.02 -15.14
CA SER A 507 -28.47 -11.11 -16.01
C SER A 507 -27.56 -11.22 -17.24
N PRO A 508 -27.46 -12.40 -17.86
CA PRO A 508 -26.63 -12.59 -19.03
C PRO A 508 -27.07 -11.70 -20.20
N PRO A 509 -26.13 -11.25 -21.05
CA PRO A 509 -26.48 -10.67 -22.34
C PRO A 509 -27.28 -11.66 -23.19
N SER A 510 -28.07 -11.17 -24.14
CA SER A 510 -28.81 -12.05 -25.05
C SER A 510 -27.87 -12.88 -25.92
N SER A 511 -28.35 -14.03 -26.40
CA SER A 511 -27.60 -14.92 -27.30
C SER A 511 -27.07 -14.19 -28.54
N LEU A 512 -27.87 -13.30 -29.13
CA LEU A 512 -27.48 -12.46 -30.27
C LEU A 512 -26.31 -11.54 -29.93
N VAL A 513 -26.33 -10.91 -28.75
CA VAL A 513 -25.23 -10.03 -28.29
C VAL A 513 -23.96 -10.85 -28.08
N LEU A 514 -24.04 -12.01 -27.42
CA LEU A 514 -22.88 -12.87 -27.16
C LEU A 514 -22.24 -13.42 -28.45
N GLN A 515 -23.04 -13.72 -29.47
CA GLN A 515 -22.57 -14.20 -30.77
C GLN A 515 -21.96 -13.08 -31.63
N ALA A 516 -22.44 -11.84 -31.47
CA ALA A 516 -21.94 -10.69 -32.21
C ALA A 516 -20.59 -10.14 -31.68
N ARG A 517 -20.15 -10.56 -30.48
CA ARG A 517 -18.90 -10.11 -29.87
C ARG A 517 -17.68 -10.54 -30.70
N LYS A 518 -16.87 -9.56 -31.10
CA LYS A 518 -15.58 -9.77 -31.77
C LYS A 518 -14.41 -9.88 -30.80
N THR A 519 -14.54 -9.29 -29.61
CA THR A 519 -13.56 -9.37 -28.53
C THR A 519 -14.16 -10.14 -27.36
N ARG A 520 -13.31 -10.86 -26.64
CA ARG A 520 -13.66 -11.65 -25.46
C ARG A 520 -13.00 -11.03 -24.24
N ARG A 521 -13.70 -10.97 -23.12
CA ARG A 521 -13.16 -10.36 -21.89
C ARG A 521 -12.93 -11.38 -20.79
N VAL A 522 -11.70 -11.38 -20.25
CA VAL A 522 -11.37 -12.01 -18.98
C VAL A 522 -11.45 -10.95 -17.89
N ILE A 523 -12.42 -11.09 -16.99
CA ILE A 523 -12.52 -10.27 -15.78
C ILE A 523 -11.81 -10.98 -14.64
N VAL A 524 -10.83 -10.31 -14.06
CA VAL A 524 -10.04 -10.81 -12.93
C VAL A 524 -10.43 -10.04 -11.68
N TYR A 525 -10.77 -10.72 -10.60
CA TYR A 525 -10.96 -10.04 -9.31
C TYR A 525 -9.58 -9.74 -8.71
N ALA A 526 -9.02 -8.58 -9.09
CA ALA A 526 -7.64 -8.19 -8.83
C ALA A 526 -7.61 -7.00 -7.86
N ARG A 527 -7.29 -7.28 -6.60
CA ARG A 527 -7.21 -6.29 -5.52
C ARG A 527 -5.79 -6.31 -4.95
N PRO A 528 -4.91 -5.40 -5.38
CA PRO A 528 -3.50 -5.40 -4.98
C PRO A 528 -3.28 -4.86 -3.55
N GLU A 529 -4.32 -4.37 -2.89
CA GLU A 529 -4.21 -3.76 -1.57
C GLU A 529 -4.05 -4.80 -0.44
N THR A 530 -3.28 -4.46 0.60
CA THR A 530 -2.99 -5.32 1.76
C THR A 530 -4.24 -5.91 2.41
N HIS A 531 -5.34 -5.15 2.50
CA HIS A 531 -6.58 -5.62 3.13
C HIS A 531 -7.36 -6.66 2.29
N ALA A 532 -6.94 -6.89 1.04
CA ALA A 532 -7.59 -7.79 0.08
C ALA A 532 -6.68 -8.96 -0.36
N GLN A 533 -5.59 -9.22 0.35
CA GLN A 533 -4.60 -10.28 0.04
C GLN A 533 -5.22 -11.68 -0.18
N ARG A 534 -6.38 -11.95 0.41
CA ARG A 534 -7.14 -13.20 0.22
C ARG A 534 -7.59 -13.43 -1.23
N ASN A 535 -7.59 -12.38 -2.07
CA ASN A 535 -7.91 -12.49 -3.49
C ASN A 535 -6.76 -13.01 -4.35
N LEU A 536 -5.56 -13.18 -3.76
CA LEU A 536 -4.40 -13.79 -4.40
C LEU A 536 -4.06 -13.15 -5.76
N THR A 537 -4.08 -11.82 -5.84
CA THR A 537 -3.86 -11.06 -7.08
C THR A 537 -2.55 -11.47 -7.76
N GLU A 538 -1.49 -11.67 -7.00
CA GLU A 538 -0.17 -12.10 -7.48
C GLU A 538 -0.23 -13.48 -8.14
N ILE A 539 -0.99 -14.42 -7.55
CA ILE A 539 -1.16 -15.77 -8.10
C ILE A 539 -2.01 -15.72 -9.38
N CYS A 540 -3.06 -14.89 -9.40
CA CYS A 540 -3.84 -14.65 -10.62
C CYS A 540 -2.94 -14.14 -11.76
N LEU A 541 -2.04 -13.18 -11.48
CA LEU A 541 -1.11 -12.64 -12.46
C LEU A 541 -0.13 -13.71 -12.98
N ILE A 542 0.45 -14.52 -12.09
CA ILE A 542 1.37 -15.61 -12.47
C ILE A 542 0.64 -16.61 -13.37
N ALA A 543 -0.56 -17.05 -12.98
CA ALA A 543 -1.35 -18.00 -13.76
C ALA A 543 -1.76 -17.43 -15.13
N LEU A 544 -2.10 -16.15 -15.22
CA LEU A 544 -2.42 -15.50 -16.50
C LEU A 544 -1.20 -15.43 -17.43
N ARG A 545 -0.02 -15.07 -16.91
CA ARG A 545 1.23 -15.06 -17.68
C ARG A 545 1.55 -16.44 -18.24
N GLU A 546 1.36 -17.47 -17.43
CA GLU A 546 1.60 -18.84 -17.84
C GLU A 546 0.57 -19.33 -18.87
N ALA A 547 -0.72 -19.03 -18.67
CA ALA A 547 -1.77 -19.34 -19.63
C ALA A 547 -1.56 -18.65 -20.98
N ILE A 548 -1.10 -17.40 -20.99
CA ILE A 548 -0.74 -16.67 -22.21
C ILE A 548 0.48 -17.32 -22.88
N ALA A 549 1.52 -17.67 -22.12
CA ALA A 549 2.69 -18.37 -22.66
C ALA A 549 2.34 -19.75 -23.26
N LYS A 550 1.32 -20.43 -22.72
CA LYS A 550 0.76 -21.68 -23.24
C LYS A 550 -0.24 -21.47 -24.41
N ASN A 551 -0.43 -20.23 -24.87
CA ASN A 551 -1.33 -19.87 -25.97
C ASN A 551 -2.80 -20.29 -25.75
N ILE A 552 -3.25 -20.25 -24.49
CA ILE A 552 -4.63 -20.59 -24.11
C ILE A 552 -5.61 -19.52 -24.61
N PHE A 553 -5.21 -18.26 -24.61
CA PHE A 553 -6.05 -17.13 -25.02
C PHE A 553 -5.73 -16.65 -26.44
N GLY A 554 -6.76 -16.57 -27.27
CA GLY A 554 -6.69 -15.97 -28.62
C GLY A 554 -6.36 -14.48 -28.59
N ARG A 555 -6.02 -13.90 -29.75
CA ARG A 555 -5.70 -12.46 -29.90
C ARG A 555 -6.87 -11.53 -29.61
N ASP A 556 -8.08 -12.05 -29.69
CA ASP A 556 -9.35 -11.38 -29.40
C ASP A 556 -9.64 -11.21 -27.91
N PHE A 557 -8.83 -11.79 -27.01
CA PHE A 557 -9.01 -11.65 -25.57
C PHE A 557 -8.40 -10.35 -25.01
N GLU A 558 -9.19 -9.67 -24.19
CA GLU A 558 -8.82 -8.53 -23.35
C GLU A 558 -8.86 -8.94 -21.87
N PHE A 559 -7.99 -8.34 -21.05
CA PHE A 559 -7.86 -8.65 -19.64
C PHE A 559 -8.13 -7.41 -18.79
N ILE A 560 -9.13 -7.49 -17.92
CA ILE A 560 -9.54 -6.38 -17.05
C ILE A 560 -9.57 -6.88 -15.61
N GLY A 561 -8.85 -6.20 -14.74
CA GLY A 561 -8.88 -6.40 -13.29
C GLY A 561 -9.91 -5.49 -12.63
N VAL A 562 -10.63 -5.98 -11.63
CA VAL A 562 -11.62 -5.19 -10.90
C VAL A 562 -11.51 -5.31 -9.38
N GLY A 563 -11.98 -4.28 -8.70
CA GLY A 563 -12.15 -4.24 -7.25
C GLY A 563 -11.05 -3.49 -6.49
N ALA A 564 -10.07 -2.92 -7.19
CA ALA A 564 -9.02 -2.10 -6.58
C ALA A 564 -9.60 -0.78 -6.01
N LEU A 565 -8.96 -0.24 -4.98
CA LEU A 565 -9.27 1.08 -4.42
C LEU A 565 -8.64 2.22 -5.22
N SER A 566 -7.61 1.93 -6.01
CA SER A 566 -6.87 2.90 -6.81
C SER A 566 -6.56 2.33 -8.19
N GLY A 567 -6.29 3.20 -9.16
CA GLY A 567 -5.95 2.81 -10.52
C GLY A 567 -6.39 3.85 -11.56
N PRO A 568 -6.36 3.51 -12.86
CA PRO A 568 -6.02 2.19 -13.38
C PRO A 568 -4.54 1.83 -13.19
N HIS A 569 -4.26 0.55 -12.92
CA HIS A 569 -2.89 0.00 -12.93
C HIS A 569 -2.71 -0.87 -14.16
N HIS A 570 -1.57 -0.78 -14.82
CA HIS A 570 -1.25 -1.63 -15.98
C HIS A 570 -0.17 -2.63 -15.62
N VAL A 571 -0.46 -3.91 -15.80
CA VAL A 571 0.47 -5.02 -15.52
C VAL A 571 0.78 -5.76 -16.81
N ASP A 572 2.08 -5.84 -17.15
CA ASP A 572 2.54 -6.64 -18.29
C ASP A 572 2.35 -8.14 -18.00
N LEU A 573 1.53 -8.78 -18.83
CA LEU A 573 1.30 -10.22 -18.80
C LEU A 573 2.24 -10.99 -19.75
N GLY A 574 3.16 -10.29 -20.42
CA GLY A 574 4.06 -10.83 -21.42
C GLY A 574 3.40 -10.95 -22.79
N TRP A 575 4.21 -11.20 -23.82
CA TRP A 575 3.75 -11.40 -25.21
C TRP A 575 2.89 -10.25 -25.76
N GLY A 576 3.15 -9.01 -25.30
CA GLY A 576 2.41 -7.82 -25.71
C GLY A 576 0.99 -7.74 -25.15
N ARG A 577 0.68 -8.49 -24.08
CA ARG A 577 -0.61 -8.46 -23.39
C ARG A 577 -0.49 -7.70 -22.07
N THR A 578 -1.52 -6.96 -21.72
CA THR A 578 -1.57 -6.16 -20.50
C THR A 578 -2.89 -6.43 -19.77
N LEU A 579 -2.83 -6.52 -18.44
CA LEU A 579 -4.00 -6.42 -17.57
C LEU A 579 -4.18 -4.97 -17.13
N GLU A 580 -5.36 -4.41 -17.36
CA GLU A 580 -5.76 -3.11 -16.79
C GLU A 580 -6.59 -3.35 -15.53
N ILE A 581 -6.06 -2.99 -14.37
CA ILE A 581 -6.76 -3.11 -13.08
C ILE A 581 -7.48 -1.79 -12.80
N CYS A 582 -8.80 -1.79 -12.93
CA CYS A 582 -9.64 -0.62 -12.73
C CYS A 582 -9.99 -0.40 -11.25
N PRO A 583 -10.11 0.86 -10.79
CA PRO A 583 -10.62 1.17 -9.47
C PRO A 583 -12.10 0.81 -9.34
N LYS A 584 -12.62 0.86 -8.11
CA LYS A 584 -14.06 0.69 -7.82
C LYS A 584 -14.88 1.71 -8.64
N VAL A 585 -15.82 1.19 -9.41
CA VAL A 585 -16.76 1.98 -10.22
C VAL A 585 -18.13 2.07 -9.54
N ASP A 586 -19.00 2.94 -10.04
CA ASP A 586 -20.39 3.01 -9.60
C ASP A 586 -21.16 1.74 -9.99
N ARG A 587 -22.40 1.62 -9.48
CA ARG A 587 -23.21 0.40 -9.63
C ARG A 587 -23.53 0.08 -11.09
N ASP A 588 -23.86 1.07 -11.91
CA ASP A 588 -24.30 0.83 -13.28
C ASP A 588 -23.11 0.41 -14.14
N SER A 589 -21.99 1.13 -14.02
CA SER A 589 -20.71 0.75 -14.61
C SER A 589 -20.24 -0.64 -14.18
N TYR A 590 -20.48 -1.01 -12.91
CA TYR A 590 -20.14 -2.34 -12.40
C TYR A 590 -20.98 -3.45 -13.07
N VAL A 591 -22.29 -3.24 -13.20
CA VAL A 591 -23.19 -4.19 -13.89
C VAL A 591 -22.79 -4.34 -15.37
N GLU A 592 -22.48 -3.26 -16.06
CA GLU A 592 -22.01 -3.30 -17.45
C GLU A 592 -20.70 -4.09 -17.59
N LEU A 593 -19.78 -3.90 -16.65
CA LEU A 593 -18.52 -4.65 -16.61
C LEU A 593 -18.76 -6.14 -16.43
N LEU A 594 -19.62 -6.53 -15.48
CA LEU A 594 -19.98 -7.93 -15.26
C LEU A 594 -20.62 -8.55 -16.50
N GLN A 595 -21.57 -7.86 -17.13
CA GLN A 595 -22.21 -8.31 -18.37
C GLN A 595 -21.22 -8.42 -19.54
N GLY A 596 -20.16 -7.61 -19.52
CA GLY A 596 -19.07 -7.65 -20.48
C GLY A 596 -18.19 -8.92 -20.38
N ALA A 597 -18.23 -9.65 -19.27
CA ALA A 597 -17.37 -10.80 -19.05
C ALA A 597 -17.72 -12.02 -19.93
N ASP A 598 -16.69 -12.67 -20.47
CA ASP A 598 -16.81 -14.03 -21.03
C ASP A 598 -16.22 -15.06 -20.06
N ILE A 599 -15.09 -14.72 -19.44
CA ILE A 599 -14.42 -15.53 -18.42
C ILE A 599 -14.22 -14.71 -17.16
N GLY A 600 -14.48 -15.32 -16.01
CA GLY A 600 -14.12 -14.77 -14.70
C GLY A 600 -12.94 -15.52 -14.10
N LEU A 601 -11.98 -14.82 -13.49
CA LEU A 601 -10.98 -15.38 -12.59
C LEU A 601 -11.13 -14.70 -11.24
N SER A 602 -11.69 -15.40 -10.25
CA SER A 602 -11.92 -14.85 -8.92
C SER A 602 -11.57 -15.86 -7.85
N LEU A 603 -10.37 -15.70 -7.28
CA LEU A 603 -9.87 -16.50 -6.18
C LEU A 603 -10.25 -15.90 -4.82
N MET A 604 -10.40 -16.78 -3.83
CA MET A 604 -10.65 -16.43 -2.45
C MET A 604 -10.00 -17.46 -1.52
N TYR A 605 -8.87 -17.08 -0.93
CA TYR A 605 -8.16 -17.89 0.06
C TYR A 605 -8.71 -17.64 1.47
N ALA A 606 -9.98 -18.00 1.64
CA ALA A 606 -10.71 -17.84 2.89
C ALA A 606 -11.89 -18.81 2.95
N PRO A 607 -12.46 -19.06 4.14
CA PRO A 607 -13.68 -19.85 4.29
C PRO A 607 -14.88 -19.30 3.50
N HIS A 608 -15.06 -17.97 3.47
CA HIS A 608 -16.14 -17.34 2.70
C HIS A 608 -15.90 -17.47 1.18
N PRO A 609 -16.94 -17.74 0.36
CA PRO A 609 -16.77 -17.99 -1.08
C PRO A 609 -16.51 -16.75 -1.95
N SER A 610 -16.54 -15.54 -1.40
CA SER A 610 -16.66 -14.28 -2.16
C SER A 610 -18.03 -14.13 -2.86
N LEU A 611 -18.32 -12.92 -3.32
CA LEU A 611 -19.55 -12.58 -4.06
C LEU A 611 -19.30 -12.56 -5.57
N ILE A 612 -18.15 -12.02 -5.97
CA ILE A 612 -17.75 -11.80 -7.37
C ILE A 612 -17.84 -13.05 -8.25
N PRO A 613 -17.42 -14.26 -7.80
CA PRO A 613 -17.57 -15.46 -8.63
C PRO A 613 -19.03 -15.73 -9.02
N TYR A 614 -19.95 -15.49 -8.09
CA TYR A 614 -21.37 -15.72 -8.28
C TYR A 614 -22.02 -14.62 -9.12
N GLU A 615 -21.59 -13.36 -8.96
CA GLU A 615 -22.06 -12.24 -9.77
C GLU A 615 -21.63 -12.39 -11.24
N LEU A 616 -20.37 -12.77 -11.49
CA LEU A 616 -19.88 -13.07 -12.84
C LEU A 616 -20.62 -14.26 -13.47
N ALA A 617 -20.88 -15.33 -12.69
CA ALA A 617 -21.67 -16.47 -13.17
C ALA A 617 -23.12 -16.06 -13.49
N ASN A 618 -23.74 -15.18 -12.70
CA ASN A 618 -25.08 -14.65 -12.97
C ASN A 618 -25.10 -13.74 -14.20
N ALA A 619 -24.00 -13.03 -14.48
CA ALA A 619 -23.80 -12.29 -15.72
C ALA A 619 -23.50 -13.19 -16.94
N GLY A 620 -23.42 -14.51 -16.76
CA GLY A 620 -23.23 -15.47 -17.84
C GLY A 620 -21.77 -15.73 -18.22
N ALA A 621 -20.81 -15.33 -17.39
CA ALA A 621 -19.41 -15.70 -17.57
C ALA A 621 -19.15 -17.14 -17.10
N ILE A 622 -18.12 -17.77 -17.67
CA ILE A 622 -17.57 -19.03 -17.14
C ILE A 622 -16.46 -18.66 -16.16
N VAL A 623 -16.58 -19.07 -14.91
CA VAL A 623 -15.80 -18.49 -13.81
C VAL A 623 -14.91 -19.52 -13.17
N VAL A 624 -13.60 -19.28 -13.20
CA VAL A 624 -12.60 -20.04 -12.45
C VAL A 624 -12.51 -19.49 -11.03
N THR A 625 -12.72 -20.35 -10.05
CA THR A 625 -12.59 -20.05 -8.62
C THR A 625 -12.01 -21.27 -7.89
N ASN A 626 -11.67 -21.14 -6.61
CA ASN A 626 -10.93 -22.17 -5.90
C ASN A 626 -11.74 -22.90 -4.82
N THR A 627 -11.33 -24.14 -4.57
CA THR A 627 -11.65 -24.89 -3.36
C THR A 627 -10.96 -24.27 -2.14
N PHE A 628 -11.52 -24.54 -0.96
CA PHE A 628 -10.93 -24.21 0.33
C PHE A 628 -11.41 -25.23 1.36
N SER A 629 -10.77 -25.34 2.52
CA SER A 629 -11.08 -26.30 3.60
C SER A 629 -12.55 -26.76 3.68
N ASN A 630 -13.51 -25.83 3.79
CA ASN A 630 -14.97 -26.07 3.90
C ASN A 630 -15.75 -26.07 2.56
N ARG A 631 -15.09 -25.73 1.44
CA ARG A 631 -15.66 -25.55 0.09
C ARG A 631 -15.02 -26.54 -0.88
N SER A 632 -15.66 -27.68 -1.07
CA SER A 632 -15.21 -28.70 -2.03
C SER A 632 -15.58 -28.35 -3.48
N LYS A 633 -15.00 -29.06 -4.46
CA LYS A 633 -15.39 -28.91 -5.88
C LYS A 633 -16.89 -29.15 -6.09
N LEU A 634 -17.44 -30.17 -5.41
CA LEU A 634 -18.87 -30.51 -5.47
C LEU A 634 -19.74 -29.40 -4.89
N ASP A 635 -19.36 -28.83 -3.75
CA ASP A 635 -20.12 -27.73 -3.13
C ASP A 635 -20.21 -26.52 -4.07
N ILE A 636 -19.11 -26.18 -4.76
CA ILE A 636 -19.04 -25.04 -5.67
C ILE A 636 -19.85 -25.32 -6.96
N GLN A 637 -19.68 -26.50 -7.56
CA GLN A 637 -20.41 -26.89 -8.77
C GLN A 637 -21.92 -26.99 -8.55
N ALA A 638 -22.35 -27.39 -7.34
CA ALA A 638 -23.76 -27.42 -6.98
C ALA A 638 -24.42 -26.03 -6.99
N ARG A 639 -23.63 -24.95 -6.90
CA ARG A 639 -24.15 -23.56 -6.99
C ARG A 639 -24.46 -23.15 -8.42
N SER A 640 -23.61 -23.55 -9.38
CA SER A 640 -23.82 -23.30 -10.81
C SER A 640 -22.82 -24.10 -11.65
N PRO A 641 -23.24 -24.68 -12.79
CA PRO A 641 -22.33 -25.30 -13.75
C PRO A 641 -21.40 -24.29 -14.48
N ARG A 642 -21.62 -22.98 -14.29
CA ARG A 642 -20.73 -21.91 -14.80
C ARG A 642 -19.47 -21.73 -13.95
N LEU A 643 -19.42 -22.35 -12.77
CA LEU A 643 -18.28 -22.28 -11.86
C LEU A 643 -17.34 -23.47 -12.12
N ILE A 644 -16.07 -23.18 -12.35
CA ILE A 644 -14.98 -24.15 -12.49
C ILE A 644 -14.16 -24.09 -11.19
N PRO A 645 -14.36 -25.06 -10.27
CA PRO A 645 -13.58 -25.11 -9.05
C PRO A 645 -12.22 -25.76 -9.29
N VAL A 646 -11.16 -25.04 -8.95
CA VAL A 646 -9.78 -25.52 -9.03
C VAL A 646 -9.19 -25.69 -7.63
N ASP A 647 -8.18 -26.55 -7.50
CA ASP A 647 -7.34 -26.53 -6.31
C ASP A 647 -6.34 -25.36 -6.42
N LEU A 648 -5.82 -24.88 -5.29
CA LEU A 648 -4.94 -23.71 -5.28
C LEU A 648 -3.49 -24.07 -5.67
N SER A 649 -3.30 -24.26 -6.96
CA SER A 649 -1.99 -24.29 -7.60
C SER A 649 -2.03 -23.48 -8.90
N VAL A 650 -0.88 -22.96 -9.34
CA VAL A 650 -0.80 -22.23 -10.62
C VAL A 650 -1.23 -23.14 -11.77
N ASP A 651 -0.78 -24.40 -11.78
CA ASP A 651 -1.13 -25.38 -12.81
C ASP A 651 -2.64 -25.65 -12.88
N ASP A 652 -3.31 -25.83 -11.73
CA ASP A 652 -4.75 -26.08 -11.68
C ASP A 652 -5.55 -24.84 -12.10
N ILE A 653 -5.10 -23.63 -11.74
CA ILE A 653 -5.73 -22.38 -12.20
C ILE A 653 -5.60 -22.25 -13.72
N VAL A 654 -4.41 -22.52 -14.28
CA VAL A 654 -4.17 -22.50 -15.73
C VAL A 654 -5.04 -23.54 -16.44
N ALA A 655 -5.18 -24.75 -15.89
CA ALA A 655 -6.06 -25.78 -16.41
C ALA A 655 -7.54 -25.35 -16.35
N GLY A 656 -7.97 -24.71 -15.27
CA GLY A 656 -9.31 -24.13 -15.14
C GLY A 656 -9.58 -23.03 -16.16
N LEU A 657 -8.60 -22.17 -16.45
CA LEU A 657 -8.71 -21.15 -17.50
C LEU A 657 -8.81 -21.79 -18.90
N GLN A 658 -8.06 -22.87 -19.16
CA GLN A 658 -8.18 -23.64 -20.40
C GLN A 658 -9.58 -24.23 -20.56
N GLU A 659 -10.14 -24.80 -19.49
CA GLU A 659 -11.50 -25.33 -19.47
C GLU A 659 -12.52 -24.21 -19.70
N ALA A 660 -12.34 -23.04 -19.06
CA ALA A 660 -13.21 -21.89 -19.25
C ALA A 660 -13.26 -21.46 -20.73
N VAL A 661 -12.10 -21.31 -21.37
CA VAL A 661 -12.00 -20.98 -22.81
C VAL A 661 -12.72 -22.03 -23.68
N SER A 662 -12.70 -23.30 -23.31
CA SER A 662 -13.42 -24.34 -24.07
C SER A 662 -14.95 -24.23 -23.94
N LYS A 663 -15.45 -23.63 -22.85
CA LYS A 663 -16.88 -23.55 -22.52
C LYS A 663 -17.57 -22.25 -22.93
N ILE A 664 -16.84 -21.16 -23.17
CA ILE A 664 -17.46 -19.85 -23.47
C ILE A 664 -18.30 -19.83 -24.77
N GLY A 665 -18.11 -20.81 -25.66
CA GLY A 665 -18.89 -21.00 -26.88
C GLY A 665 -20.26 -21.65 -26.65
N ASP A 666 -20.49 -22.26 -25.48
CA ASP A 666 -21.78 -22.83 -25.11
C ASP A 666 -22.74 -21.72 -24.67
N ILE A 667 -23.58 -21.27 -25.60
CA ILE A 667 -24.53 -20.18 -25.38
C ILE A 667 -25.65 -20.58 -24.40
N ASP A 668 -26.08 -21.85 -24.39
CA ASP A 668 -27.11 -22.30 -23.45
C ASP A 668 -26.56 -22.25 -22.02
N LEU A 669 -25.37 -22.82 -21.79
CA LEU A 669 -24.70 -22.76 -20.49
C LEU A 669 -24.61 -21.33 -19.96
N ARG A 670 -24.30 -20.35 -20.82
CA ARG A 670 -24.12 -18.95 -20.44
C ARG A 670 -25.42 -18.17 -20.21
N THR A 671 -26.50 -18.51 -20.92
CA THR A 671 -27.74 -17.70 -20.92
C THR A 671 -28.91 -18.34 -20.18
N ASN A 672 -28.89 -19.66 -19.95
CA ASN A 672 -29.99 -20.37 -19.31
C ASN A 672 -30.18 -19.92 -17.85
N PRO A 673 -31.33 -19.35 -17.48
CA PRO A 673 -31.55 -18.83 -16.12
C PRO A 673 -31.53 -19.93 -15.05
N ALA A 674 -31.74 -21.20 -15.40
CA ALA A 674 -31.66 -22.33 -14.46
C ALA A 674 -30.25 -22.53 -13.88
N TYR A 675 -29.22 -21.95 -14.51
CA TYR A 675 -27.83 -22.02 -14.05
C TYR A 675 -27.38 -20.77 -13.27
N ALA A 676 -28.29 -19.85 -12.98
CA ALA A 676 -28.01 -18.72 -12.10
C ALA A 676 -27.79 -19.19 -10.66
N VAL A 677 -26.82 -18.59 -9.97
CA VAL A 677 -26.57 -18.81 -8.55
C VAL A 677 -27.71 -18.21 -7.74
N ALA A 678 -28.39 -19.06 -6.95
CA ALA A 678 -29.46 -18.64 -6.07
C ALA A 678 -28.94 -17.72 -4.95
N SER A 679 -29.59 -16.58 -4.77
CA SER A 679 -29.32 -15.60 -3.70
C SER A 679 -30.63 -14.90 -3.34
N PRO A 680 -30.78 -14.39 -2.10
CA PRO A 680 -31.91 -13.54 -1.75
C PRO A 680 -32.04 -12.35 -2.70
N VAL A 681 -33.27 -12.03 -3.10
CA VAL A 681 -33.52 -10.97 -4.09
C VAL A 681 -33.41 -9.55 -3.51
N SER A 682 -33.46 -9.40 -2.19
CA SER A 682 -33.28 -8.12 -1.50
C SER A 682 -32.95 -8.29 -0.02
N TRP A 683 -32.38 -7.26 0.58
CA TRP A 683 -32.03 -7.25 2.00
C TRP A 683 -33.25 -7.29 2.92
N GLN A 684 -34.38 -6.73 2.48
CA GLN A 684 -35.65 -6.79 3.22
C GLN A 684 -36.17 -8.21 3.38
N LYS A 685 -35.84 -9.12 2.46
CA LYS A 685 -36.17 -10.56 2.59
C LYS A 685 -35.16 -11.33 3.45
N VAL A 686 -33.95 -10.81 3.58
CA VAL A 686 -32.93 -11.43 4.45
C VAL A 686 -33.20 -11.06 5.90
N PHE A 687 -33.47 -9.78 6.16
CA PHE A 687 -33.80 -9.23 7.47
C PHE A 687 -35.30 -8.94 7.58
N ASP A 688 -36.08 -9.98 7.29
CA ASP A 688 -37.54 -9.96 7.44
C ASP A 688 -37.96 -10.09 8.92
N ASP A 689 -39.26 -10.08 9.18
CA ASP A 689 -39.78 -10.14 10.55
C ASP A 689 -39.43 -11.46 11.24
N LEU A 690 -39.35 -12.56 10.48
CA LEU A 690 -38.97 -13.87 11.01
C LEU A 690 -37.51 -13.89 11.46
N PHE A 691 -36.61 -13.30 10.68
CA PHE A 691 -35.20 -13.18 11.05
C PHE A 691 -35.03 -12.34 12.32
N ILE A 692 -35.70 -11.18 12.39
CA ILE A 692 -35.62 -10.31 13.56
C ILE A 692 -36.21 -11.01 14.78
N ASP A 693 -37.40 -11.64 14.67
CA ASP A 693 -38.02 -12.39 15.76
C ASP A 693 -37.11 -13.52 16.27
N GLU A 694 -36.43 -14.24 15.38
CA GLU A 694 -35.50 -15.31 15.78
C GLU A 694 -34.27 -14.75 16.52
N LEU A 695 -33.69 -13.66 16.02
CA LEU A 695 -32.60 -12.97 16.70
C LEU A 695 -33.03 -12.47 18.09
N CYS A 696 -34.26 -11.98 18.20
CA CYS A 696 -34.83 -11.53 19.46
C CYS A 696 -34.98 -12.69 20.45
N LYS A 697 -35.57 -13.81 20.04
CA LYS A 697 -35.68 -15.02 20.87
C LYS A 697 -34.32 -15.54 21.34
N GLN A 698 -33.31 -15.51 20.49
CA GLN A 698 -31.95 -15.93 20.84
C GLN A 698 -31.35 -15.05 21.95
N LEU A 699 -31.62 -13.74 21.92
CA LEU A 699 -31.21 -12.81 22.98
C LEU A 699 -31.96 -13.07 24.29
N ASP A 700 -33.23 -13.48 24.19
CA ASP A 700 -34.14 -13.71 25.32
C ASP A 700 -34.00 -15.10 25.96
N ASN A 701 -33.49 -16.11 25.24
CA ASN A 701 -33.26 -17.47 25.76
C ASN A 701 -32.26 -17.53 26.95
N GLY A 702 -31.63 -16.41 27.31
CA GLY A 702 -30.84 -16.23 28.53
C GLY A 702 -31.54 -15.48 29.67
N MET A 703 -32.79 -15.06 29.50
CA MET A 703 -33.60 -14.27 30.45
C MET A 703 -34.66 -15.16 31.12
N SER A 704 -35.07 -14.83 32.36
CA SER A 704 -36.19 -15.50 33.04
C SER A 704 -37.50 -15.35 32.25
N GLU A 705 -38.44 -16.30 32.37
CA GLU A 705 -39.70 -16.37 31.58
C GLU A 705 -40.50 -15.05 31.50
N GLU A 706 -40.44 -14.19 32.53
CA GLU A 706 -41.09 -12.87 32.52
C GLU A 706 -40.44 -11.84 31.58
N GLY A 707 -39.12 -11.87 31.36
CA GLY A 707 -38.41 -10.89 30.52
C GLY A 707 -38.31 -11.27 29.03
N ALA A 708 -38.41 -12.57 28.72
CA ALA A 708 -38.36 -13.07 27.33
C ALA A 708 -39.64 -12.76 26.53
N SER A 709 -40.76 -12.54 27.22
CA SER A 709 -42.04 -12.17 26.62
C SER A 709 -42.04 -10.71 26.17
N ASP A 710 -41.33 -9.82 26.87
CA ASP A 710 -41.45 -8.38 26.68
C ASP A 710 -40.78 -7.88 25.39
N PHE A 711 -39.65 -8.46 24.94
CA PHE A 711 -38.98 -7.96 23.73
C PHE A 711 -39.77 -8.23 22.44
N VAL A 712 -40.31 -9.45 22.29
CA VAL A 712 -41.16 -9.83 21.15
C VAL A 712 -42.49 -9.08 21.19
N ASN A 713 -43.01 -8.77 22.39
CA ASN A 713 -44.26 -8.02 22.54
C ASN A 713 -44.08 -6.51 22.30
N GLU A 714 -42.96 -5.91 22.71
CA GLU A 714 -42.59 -4.51 22.41
C GLU A 714 -42.31 -4.31 20.91
N LEU A 715 -41.80 -5.33 20.22
CA LEU A 715 -41.61 -5.34 18.77
C LEU A 715 -42.92 -5.46 17.97
N ARG A 716 -43.94 -6.07 18.58
CA ARG A 716 -45.26 -6.28 17.97
C ARG A 716 -46.24 -5.13 18.22
N ALA A 717 -46.01 -4.33 19.27
CA ALA A 717 -46.82 -3.18 19.66
C ALA A 717 -46.39 -1.92 18.90
#